data_AF-A0A2H0YR90-F1
#
_entry.id   AF-A0A2H0YR90-F1
#
_cell.length_a   1.000
_cell.length_b   1.000
_cell.length_c   1.000
_cell.angle_alpha   90.00
_cell.angle_beta   90.00
_cell.angle_gamma   90.00
#
_symmetry.space_group_name_H-M   'P 1'
#
loop_
_entity.id
_entity.type
_entity.pdbx_description
1 polymer ?
#
loop_
_entity_poly.entity_id
_entity_poly.type
_entity_poly.pdbx_seq_one_letter_code
_entity_poly.pdbx_strand_id
1 'polypeptide(L)'
;MNVTELARRLRIPVQNLRQALPKLGFGIGSKAHKVSDVVGMGIIKKFKETPELFEPEKEEDEIAKAETAGPVGQIEIPSRITVREFAARLGKPAPLVISHLMKNGILATLNEEIDFDTASIVGSDFGAEIKPQKEKTTSERETDLAQKVSEIILADKDRTTPRPPVVVVMGHVDHGKTSLLDAIRTTNVAGKEHGGITQHIGAYQVEKNNRLITFIDTPGHEAFTAMRARGANIADVCILVIAADDGIKPQTREALNIIERTKIPFVVAINKIDKEGASLDKVKTELASINLQPEDWGGKIVTVGVSAKTGQGIDDLLEAILLTADMEKDLLLTNPKGKLVGTVIESHVDPGEGPVATILIQNGALEIGDFVTAGSVIGKVKSLKDWNDKIVNKAEPSMPVVILGLKAAPAVGDVLEAPTDEKAARKLMKQQEATLRLMQMKARESAKTASVIAGKTEGETKKLPLFLKADKVGSLEAILESLKTFSFKEVRPEVVGQALGNINESDVMRAEQAGAWLLGFNVSANQKAIANASTKVKTYAVIYELLDDIKKGLEEKLGADIVEEAIGQARILKIFRSESKTTILGAKVTEGIIKAKAKVRAFRNSKVFGQANLEQLQKNKQNVGEVGLNDECGLKLTGLNGLQEGDTLVFVEEKLVTRKLEN
;
A
#
# COMPACT_ATOMS: atom_id res chain seq x y z
N MET A 1 71.20 10.38 2.99
CA MET A 1 70.11 11.19 3.57
C MET A 1 68.76 10.47 3.46
N ASN A 2 67.91 10.50 4.49
CA ASN A 2 66.57 9.90 4.44
C ASN A 2 65.60 10.84 3.69
N VAL A 3 64.77 10.30 2.79
CA VAL A 3 63.85 11.09 1.95
C VAL A 3 62.83 11.86 2.79
N THR A 4 62.39 11.28 3.91
CA THR A 4 61.48 11.94 4.86
C THR A 4 62.16 13.10 5.59
N GLU A 5 63.46 12.98 5.87
CA GLU A 5 64.24 14.05 6.51
C GLU A 5 64.52 15.20 5.53
N LEU A 6 64.74 14.86 4.25
CA LEU A 6 64.86 15.85 3.16
C LEU A 6 63.57 16.65 3.00
N ALA A 7 62.41 15.97 2.95
CA ALA A 7 61.09 16.59 2.89
C ALA A 7 60.82 17.52 4.09
N ARG A 8 61.23 17.11 5.30
CA ARG A 8 61.10 17.94 6.51
C ARG A 8 61.96 19.19 6.45
N ARG A 9 63.19 19.11 5.91
CA ARG A 9 64.07 20.29 5.74
C ARG A 9 63.54 21.26 4.67
N LEU A 10 62.84 20.76 3.66
CA LEU A 10 62.25 21.55 2.58
C LEU A 10 60.82 22.02 2.89
N ARG A 11 60.23 21.61 4.03
CA ARG A 11 58.85 21.93 4.45
C ARG A 11 57.78 21.56 3.41
N ILE A 12 57.96 20.45 2.69
CA ILE A 12 56.96 19.94 1.74
C ILE A 12 56.57 18.48 2.07
N PRO A 13 55.34 18.04 1.76
CA PRO A 13 54.94 16.64 1.92
C PRO A 13 55.84 15.69 1.11
N VAL A 14 56.10 14.50 1.66
CA VAL A 14 56.99 13.49 1.03
C VAL A 14 56.47 13.04 -0.34
N GLN A 15 55.14 12.98 -0.53
CA GLN A 15 54.53 12.65 -1.81
C GLN A 15 54.80 13.72 -2.88
N ASN A 16 54.66 15.00 -2.53
CA ASN A 16 54.88 16.12 -3.45
C ASN A 16 56.36 16.21 -3.85
N LEU A 17 57.27 16.03 -2.89
CA LEU A 17 58.71 15.93 -3.18
C LEU A 17 59.00 14.81 -4.18
N ARG A 18 58.40 13.62 -4.02
CA ARG A 18 58.59 12.50 -4.95
C ARG A 18 58.06 12.75 -6.36
N GLN A 19 57.00 13.53 -6.52
CA GLN A 19 56.44 13.91 -7.82
C GLN A 19 57.29 14.99 -8.53
N ALA A 20 57.92 15.89 -7.78
CA ALA A 20 58.74 16.96 -8.33
C ALA A 20 60.16 16.51 -8.74
N LEU A 21 60.72 15.49 -8.07
CA LEU A 21 62.10 15.03 -8.29
C LEU A 21 62.42 14.61 -9.76
N PRO A 22 61.55 13.84 -10.46
CA PRO A 22 61.77 13.52 -11.87
C PRO A 22 61.83 14.76 -12.78
N LYS A 23 60.97 15.76 -12.53
CA LYS A 23 60.92 17.02 -13.31
C LYS A 23 62.23 17.82 -13.20
N LEU A 24 62.97 17.66 -12.10
CA LEU A 24 64.23 18.34 -11.84
C LEU A 24 65.47 17.57 -12.30
N GLY A 25 65.28 16.42 -12.95
CA GLY A 25 66.34 15.54 -13.43
C GLY A 25 66.95 14.63 -12.36
N PHE A 26 66.28 14.47 -11.21
CA PHE A 26 66.71 13.55 -10.16
C PHE A 26 65.87 12.27 -10.20
N GLY A 27 66.43 11.20 -10.74
CA GLY A 27 65.80 9.88 -10.78
C GLY A 27 65.95 9.13 -9.45
N ILE A 28 64.93 9.19 -8.60
CA ILE A 28 64.86 8.37 -7.38
C ILE A 28 63.68 7.41 -7.53
N GLY A 29 63.91 6.10 -7.34
CA GLY A 29 62.86 5.10 -7.44
C GLY A 29 61.68 5.43 -6.52
N SER A 30 60.44 5.18 -6.98
CA SER A 30 59.19 5.57 -6.30
C SER A 30 59.04 5.06 -4.86
N LYS A 31 59.82 4.04 -4.46
CA LYS A 31 59.85 3.43 -3.12
C LYS A 31 61.18 3.62 -2.36
N ALA A 32 62.12 4.43 -2.87
CA ALA A 32 63.39 4.62 -2.19
C ALA A 32 63.22 5.39 -0.85
N HIS A 33 63.85 4.86 0.20
CA HIS A 33 63.84 5.46 1.54
C HIS A 33 65.08 6.33 1.82
N LYS A 34 66.18 6.11 1.10
CA LYS A 34 67.44 6.85 1.25
C LYS A 34 67.95 7.30 -0.11
N VAL A 35 68.57 8.48 -0.13
CA VAL A 35 69.32 9.05 -1.26
C VAL A 35 70.75 9.31 -0.81
N SER A 36 71.72 9.31 -1.72
CA SER A 36 73.10 9.69 -1.37
C SER A 36 73.14 11.15 -0.91
N ASP A 37 74.08 11.50 -0.03
CA ASP A 37 74.16 12.86 0.53
C ASP A 37 74.48 13.91 -0.55
N VAL A 38 75.20 13.52 -1.60
CA VAL A 38 75.48 14.34 -2.79
C VAL A 38 74.19 14.71 -3.54
N VAL A 39 73.31 13.72 -3.76
CA VAL A 39 72.01 13.95 -4.41
C VAL A 39 71.07 14.75 -3.52
N GLY A 40 71.07 14.47 -2.20
CA GLY A 40 70.28 15.23 -1.22
C GLY A 40 70.64 16.71 -1.18
N MET A 41 71.93 17.04 -1.20
CA MET A 41 72.38 18.44 -1.27
C MET A 41 72.04 19.10 -2.62
N GLY A 42 72.12 18.38 -3.73
CA GLY A 42 71.72 18.86 -5.05
C GLY A 42 70.23 19.24 -5.12
N ILE A 43 69.36 18.45 -4.48
CA ILE A 43 67.92 18.73 -4.39
C ILE A 43 67.65 19.99 -3.57
N ILE A 44 68.33 20.15 -2.42
CA ILE A 44 68.18 21.34 -1.58
C ILE A 44 68.63 22.61 -2.32
N LYS A 45 69.69 22.52 -3.13
CA LYS A 45 70.17 23.66 -3.93
C LYS A 45 69.15 24.05 -5.01
N LYS A 46 68.65 23.10 -5.80
CA LYS A 46 67.64 23.39 -6.84
C LYS A 46 66.31 23.89 -6.27
N PHE A 47 65.90 23.42 -5.09
CA PHE A 47 64.69 23.92 -4.42
C PHE A 47 64.79 25.41 -4.06
N LYS A 48 65.98 25.88 -3.65
CA LYS A 48 66.21 27.31 -3.41
C LYS A 48 66.23 28.16 -4.69
N GLU A 49 66.65 27.57 -5.80
CA GLU A 49 66.73 28.26 -7.10
C GLU A 49 65.37 28.33 -7.82
N THR A 50 64.46 27.38 -7.58
CA THR A 50 63.17 27.28 -8.28
C THR A 50 62.06 26.75 -7.35
N PRO A 51 61.53 27.58 -6.42
CA PRO A 51 60.49 27.16 -5.49
C PRO A 51 59.12 26.90 -6.16
N GLU A 52 58.82 27.61 -7.25
CA GLU A 52 57.52 27.55 -7.96
C GLU A 52 57.22 26.17 -8.58
N LEU A 53 58.25 25.38 -8.91
CA LEU A 53 58.10 24.02 -9.47
C LEU A 53 57.70 22.96 -8.43
N PHE A 54 57.61 23.34 -7.15
CA PHE A 54 57.23 22.46 -6.04
C PHE A 54 55.87 22.79 -5.42
N GLU A 55 55.20 23.84 -5.90
CA GLU A 55 53.82 24.13 -5.52
C GLU A 55 52.86 23.19 -6.26
N PRO A 56 51.81 22.67 -5.61
CA PRO A 56 50.85 21.79 -6.26
C PRO A 56 50.08 22.56 -7.34
N GLU A 57 50.12 22.08 -8.59
CA GLU A 57 49.25 22.56 -9.67
C GLU A 57 47.78 22.24 -9.33
N LYS A 58 47.06 23.24 -8.82
CA LYS A 58 45.64 23.57 -9.08
C LYS A 58 44.57 22.48 -8.90
N GLU A 59 44.13 22.26 -7.66
CA GLU A 59 42.78 21.72 -7.37
C GLU A 59 41.68 22.80 -7.52
N GLU A 60 42.02 24.08 -7.49
CA GLU A 60 41.05 25.19 -7.63
C GLU A 60 40.48 25.34 -9.06
N ASP A 61 41.23 24.93 -10.10
CA ASP A 61 40.79 25.08 -11.50
C ASP A 61 39.77 24.00 -11.94
N GLU A 62 39.72 22.82 -11.30
CA GLU A 62 38.67 21.82 -11.55
C GLU A 62 37.35 22.19 -10.85
N ILE A 63 37.42 22.82 -9.68
CA ILE A 63 36.25 23.30 -8.93
C ILE A 63 35.58 24.46 -9.70
N ALA A 64 36.36 25.41 -10.23
CA ALA A 64 35.84 26.52 -11.04
C ALA A 64 35.22 26.07 -12.38
N LYS A 65 35.70 24.96 -12.98
CA LYS A 65 35.07 24.35 -14.17
C LYS A 65 33.82 23.53 -13.84
N ALA A 66 33.69 22.99 -12.63
CA ALA A 66 32.49 22.26 -12.19
C ALA A 66 31.32 23.20 -11.81
N GLU A 67 31.61 24.44 -11.40
CA GLU A 67 30.60 25.48 -11.16
C GLU A 67 29.87 25.93 -12.44
N THR A 68 30.43 25.70 -13.63
CA THR A 68 29.86 26.13 -14.92
C THR A 68 29.18 25.03 -15.75
N ALA A 69 29.03 23.81 -15.21
CA ALA A 69 28.16 22.81 -15.84
C ALA A 69 26.69 23.14 -15.56
N GLY A 70 25.96 23.47 -16.63
CA GLY A 70 24.60 24.03 -16.67
C GLY A 70 23.51 23.19 -15.98
N PRO A 71 22.27 23.72 -15.94
CA PRO A 71 21.23 23.30 -15.00
C PRO A 71 20.95 21.81 -15.13
N VAL A 72 21.01 21.12 -14.00
CA VAL A 72 20.64 19.71 -13.88
C VAL A 72 19.12 19.66 -13.89
N GLY A 73 18.53 18.80 -14.73
CA GLY A 73 17.07 18.67 -14.83
C GLY A 73 16.40 18.19 -13.54
N GLN A 74 15.10 17.87 -13.59
CA GLN A 74 14.37 17.33 -12.44
C GLN A 74 15.06 16.06 -11.89
N ILE A 75 15.35 16.06 -10.58
CA ILE A 75 15.94 14.91 -9.88
C ILE A 75 14.97 14.45 -8.80
N GLU A 76 14.63 13.17 -8.84
CA GLU A 76 13.88 12.54 -7.76
C GLU A 76 14.84 12.04 -6.68
N ILE A 77 14.59 12.39 -5.42
CA ILE A 77 15.37 11.91 -4.28
C ILE A 77 14.46 11.34 -3.18
N PRO A 78 14.90 10.30 -2.45
CA PRO A 78 14.17 9.79 -1.29
C PRO A 78 14.11 10.84 -0.16
N SER A 79 13.26 10.59 0.84
CA SER A 79 13.08 11.48 2.00
C SER A 79 14.37 11.76 2.79
N ARG A 80 15.35 10.83 2.73
CA ARG A 80 16.73 11.04 3.16
C ARG A 80 17.70 10.41 2.17
N ILE A 81 18.79 11.10 1.88
CA ILE A 81 19.82 10.67 0.93
C ILE A 81 21.21 10.91 1.55
N THR A 82 22.17 10.03 1.30
CA THR A 82 23.56 10.27 1.74
C THR A 82 24.20 11.36 0.87
N VAL A 83 25.08 12.18 1.44
CA VAL A 83 25.78 13.24 0.67
C VAL A 83 26.50 12.68 -0.56
N ARG A 84 27.08 11.47 -0.45
CA ARG A 84 27.68 10.75 -1.58
C ARG A 84 26.71 10.45 -2.71
N GLU A 85 25.53 9.91 -2.39
CA GLU A 85 24.52 9.58 -3.39
C GLU A 85 23.88 10.84 -3.98
N PHE A 86 23.68 11.86 -3.16
CA PHE A 86 23.15 13.16 -3.59
C PHE A 86 24.08 13.85 -4.58
N ALA A 87 25.39 13.87 -4.30
CA ALA A 87 26.40 14.39 -5.21
C ALA A 87 26.44 13.61 -6.54
N ALA A 88 26.31 12.28 -6.48
CA ALA A 88 26.24 11.44 -7.66
C ALA A 88 24.98 11.72 -8.51
N ARG A 89 23.81 11.93 -7.89
CA ARG A 89 22.55 12.27 -8.59
C ARG A 89 22.59 13.68 -9.19
N LEU A 90 23.22 14.63 -8.52
CA LEU A 90 23.46 15.98 -9.04
C LEU A 90 24.53 16.02 -10.15
N GLY A 91 25.30 14.94 -10.34
CA GLY A 91 26.43 14.93 -11.27
C GLY A 91 27.55 15.89 -10.86
N LYS A 92 27.67 16.21 -9.55
CA LYS A 92 28.65 17.15 -9.01
C LYS A 92 29.64 16.42 -8.07
N PRO A 93 30.89 16.92 -7.93
CA PRO A 93 31.84 16.35 -6.98
C PRO A 93 31.35 16.45 -5.53
N ALA A 94 31.50 15.37 -4.76
CA ALA A 94 31.08 15.32 -3.35
C ALA A 94 31.67 16.44 -2.46
N PRO A 95 32.94 16.87 -2.61
CA PRO A 95 33.48 18.00 -1.85
C PRO A 95 32.72 19.31 -2.07
N LEU A 96 32.26 19.55 -3.30
CA LEU A 96 31.56 20.77 -3.69
C LEU A 96 30.15 20.83 -3.08
N VAL A 97 29.46 19.68 -3.02
CA VAL A 97 28.17 19.53 -2.33
C VAL A 97 28.33 19.69 -0.82
N ILE A 98 29.39 19.13 -0.22
CA ILE A 98 29.70 19.31 1.22
C ILE A 98 29.94 20.79 1.54
N SER A 99 30.73 21.50 0.73
CA SER A 99 30.95 22.94 0.92
C SER A 99 29.66 23.75 0.89
N HIS A 100 28.69 23.35 0.06
CA HIS A 100 27.41 24.03 -0.06
C HIS A 100 26.44 23.71 1.07
N LEU A 101 26.45 22.47 1.57
CA LEU A 101 25.78 22.10 2.82
C LEU A 101 26.30 22.91 4.00
N MET A 102 27.62 23.12 4.08
CA MET A 102 28.24 23.96 5.12
C MET A 102 27.82 25.43 5.01
N LYS A 103 27.71 25.99 3.80
CA LYS A 103 27.21 27.37 3.58
C LYS A 103 25.77 27.53 4.08
N ASN A 104 24.95 26.49 3.93
CA ASN A 104 23.58 26.45 4.44
C ASN A 104 23.49 26.03 5.93
N GLY A 105 24.61 26.02 6.65
CA GLY A 105 24.66 25.81 8.10
C GLY A 105 24.63 24.34 8.54
N ILE A 106 24.78 23.39 7.61
CA ILE A 106 24.68 21.96 7.88
C ILE A 106 26.05 21.31 7.71
N LEU A 107 26.62 20.85 8.82
CA LEU A 107 27.87 20.10 8.84
C LEU A 107 27.56 18.62 8.58
N ALA A 108 27.79 18.16 7.36
CA ALA A 108 27.58 16.77 6.98
C ALA A 108 28.84 16.15 6.37
N THR A 109 29.15 14.91 6.75
CA THR A 109 30.24 14.12 6.18
C THR A 109 29.77 13.29 4.98
N LEU A 110 30.72 12.73 4.21
CA LEU A 110 30.42 12.07 2.92
C LEU A 110 29.39 10.92 3.01
N ASN A 111 29.33 10.22 4.15
CA ASN A 111 28.40 9.10 4.37
C ASN A 111 27.23 9.49 5.28
N GLU A 112 27.09 10.77 5.62
CA GLU A 112 26.01 11.26 6.47
C GLU A 112 24.76 11.51 5.64
N GLU A 113 23.60 11.29 6.25
CA GLU A 113 22.31 11.47 5.59
C GLU A 113 21.80 12.89 5.77
N ILE A 114 21.31 13.46 4.67
CA ILE A 114 20.59 14.73 4.64
C ILE A 114 19.12 14.47 4.31
N ASP A 115 18.23 15.25 4.88
CA ASP A 115 16.79 15.22 4.66
C ASP A 115 16.38 15.92 3.36
N PHE A 116 15.19 15.60 2.87
CA PHE A 116 14.63 16.13 1.63
C PHE A 116 14.63 17.65 1.59
N ASP A 117 14.26 18.32 2.68
CA ASP A 117 14.18 19.78 2.73
C ASP A 117 15.56 20.41 2.54
N THR A 118 16.58 19.89 3.24
CA THR A 118 17.98 20.27 3.05
C THR A 118 18.48 19.99 1.64
N ALA A 119 18.22 18.79 1.13
CA ALA A 119 18.64 18.39 -0.20
C ALA A 119 17.91 19.19 -1.30
N SER A 120 16.67 19.63 -1.07
CA SER A 120 15.92 20.49 -1.97
C SER A 120 16.50 21.89 -2.02
N ILE A 121 16.89 22.44 -0.86
CA ILE A 121 17.55 23.75 -0.78
C ILE A 121 18.89 23.71 -1.53
N VAL A 122 19.75 22.75 -1.19
CA VAL A 122 21.07 22.61 -1.82
C VAL A 122 20.96 22.24 -3.30
N GLY A 123 19.99 21.41 -3.68
CA GLY A 123 19.72 21.06 -5.07
C GLY A 123 19.26 22.26 -5.89
N SER A 124 18.41 23.11 -5.31
CA SER A 124 17.95 24.36 -5.94
C SER A 124 19.11 25.33 -6.20
N ASP A 125 20.06 25.41 -5.27
CA ASP A 125 21.27 26.23 -5.45
C ASP A 125 22.18 25.74 -6.59
N PHE A 126 22.13 24.44 -6.91
CA PHE A 126 22.78 23.85 -8.09
C PHE A 126 21.91 23.86 -9.35
N GLY A 127 20.73 24.49 -9.30
CA GLY A 127 19.80 24.60 -10.42
C GLY A 127 19.01 23.32 -10.71
N ALA A 128 18.93 22.38 -9.77
CA ALA A 128 18.15 21.14 -9.88
C ALA A 128 16.80 21.27 -9.16
N GLU A 129 15.71 20.93 -9.86
CA GLU A 129 14.39 20.82 -9.23
C GLU A 129 14.26 19.45 -8.56
N ILE A 130 14.26 19.45 -7.23
CA ILE A 130 14.26 18.23 -6.42
C ILE A 130 12.81 17.81 -6.11
N LYS A 131 12.40 16.64 -6.60
CA LYS A 131 11.08 16.07 -6.31
C LYS A 131 11.18 14.91 -5.33
N PRO A 132 10.21 14.76 -4.41
CA PRO A 132 10.20 13.63 -3.49
C PRO A 132 9.95 12.35 -4.29
N GLN A 133 10.87 11.40 -4.18
CA GLN A 133 10.71 10.07 -4.71
C GLN A 133 9.56 9.42 -3.94
N LYS A 134 8.43 9.21 -4.62
CA LYS A 134 7.28 8.52 -4.03
C LYS A 134 7.72 7.13 -3.57
N GLU A 135 7.33 6.76 -2.36
CA GLU A 135 7.48 5.38 -1.90
C GLU A 135 6.78 4.46 -2.90
N LYS A 136 7.49 3.45 -3.40
CA LYS A 136 6.92 2.51 -4.37
C LYS A 136 5.67 1.87 -3.77
N THR A 137 4.51 2.26 -4.27
CA THR A 137 3.24 1.65 -3.87
C THR A 137 3.17 0.23 -4.42
N THR A 138 2.32 -0.64 -3.85
CA THR A 138 2.08 -2.01 -4.35
C THR A 138 1.83 -2.02 -5.87
N SER A 139 1.12 -1.01 -6.37
CA SER A 139 0.84 -0.78 -7.79
C SER A 139 2.09 -0.60 -8.67
N GLU A 140 3.18 -0.02 -8.17
CA GLU A 140 4.40 0.22 -8.98
C GLU A 140 5.23 -1.06 -9.15
N ARG A 141 5.20 -1.95 -8.15
CA ARG A 141 5.85 -3.26 -8.24
C ARG A 141 5.14 -4.17 -9.25
N GLU A 142 3.82 -4.10 -9.32
CA GLU A 142 3.03 -4.86 -10.29
C GLU A 142 3.31 -4.39 -11.72
N THR A 143 3.47 -3.07 -11.94
CA THR A 143 3.87 -2.53 -13.24
C THR A 143 5.30 -2.93 -13.63
N ASP A 144 6.26 -2.94 -12.69
CA ASP A 144 7.65 -3.35 -12.97
C ASP A 144 7.71 -4.83 -13.42
N LEU A 145 6.91 -5.71 -12.80
CA LEU A 145 6.82 -7.13 -13.16
C LEU A 145 6.17 -7.34 -14.53
N ALA A 146 5.07 -6.63 -14.80
CA ALA A 146 4.38 -6.66 -16.10
C ALA A 146 5.26 -6.14 -17.24
N GLN A 147 6.08 -5.11 -16.99
CA GLN A 147 7.08 -4.62 -17.94
C GLN A 147 8.14 -5.68 -18.24
N LYS A 148 8.67 -6.36 -17.21
CA LYS A 148 9.64 -7.45 -17.41
C LYS A 148 9.08 -8.57 -18.28
N VAL A 149 7.82 -8.96 -18.06
CA VAL A 149 7.12 -9.93 -18.93
C VAL A 149 7.08 -9.41 -20.36
N SER A 150 6.59 -8.18 -20.55
CA SER A 150 6.44 -7.57 -21.87
C SER A 150 7.78 -7.47 -22.61
N GLU A 151 8.87 -7.12 -21.93
CA GLU A 151 10.22 -7.08 -22.49
C GLU A 151 10.69 -8.45 -22.97
N ILE A 152 10.44 -9.52 -22.21
CA ILE A 152 10.84 -10.88 -22.61
C ILE A 152 10.06 -11.30 -23.87
N ILE A 153 8.77 -10.97 -23.93
CA ILE A 153 7.94 -11.28 -25.11
C ILE A 153 8.41 -10.43 -26.30
N LEU A 154 8.70 -9.12 -26.11
CA LEU A 154 9.15 -8.19 -27.17
C LEU A 154 10.55 -8.47 -27.69
N ALA A 155 11.41 -9.08 -26.86
CA ALA A 155 12.71 -9.55 -27.30
C ALA A 155 12.65 -10.76 -28.25
N ASP A 156 11.53 -11.49 -28.26
CA ASP A 156 11.31 -12.63 -29.15
C ASP A 156 10.88 -12.14 -30.54
N LYS A 157 11.80 -12.21 -31.51
CA LYS A 157 11.60 -11.71 -32.88
C LYS A 157 10.69 -12.61 -33.72
N ASP A 158 10.48 -13.86 -33.32
CA ASP A 158 9.72 -14.85 -34.09
C ASP A 158 8.24 -14.95 -33.64
N ARG A 159 7.72 -13.90 -33.00
CA ARG A 159 6.31 -13.75 -32.59
C ARG A 159 5.36 -13.68 -33.79
N THR A 160 5.05 -14.82 -34.37
CA THR A 160 4.27 -14.90 -35.61
C THR A 160 2.94 -15.64 -35.44
N THR A 161 2.77 -16.36 -34.34
CA THR A 161 1.58 -17.17 -34.10
C THR A 161 0.50 -16.35 -33.38
N PRO A 162 -0.76 -16.36 -33.86
CA PRO A 162 -1.85 -15.68 -33.18
C PRO A 162 -2.24 -16.36 -31.85
N ARG A 163 -2.42 -15.49 -30.86
CA ARG A 163 -2.99 -15.60 -29.51
C ARG A 163 -4.49 -15.68 -29.32
N PRO A 164 -5.09 -16.52 -28.45
CA PRO A 164 -6.37 -16.14 -27.83
C PRO A 164 -6.21 -14.83 -27.04
N PRO A 165 -7.12 -13.84 -27.16
CA PRO A 165 -7.07 -12.64 -26.33
C PRO A 165 -7.42 -12.97 -24.88
N VAL A 166 -6.71 -12.33 -23.96
CA VAL A 166 -6.97 -12.38 -22.52
C VAL A 166 -7.83 -11.19 -22.13
N VAL A 167 -8.96 -11.46 -21.48
CA VAL A 167 -10.01 -10.49 -21.22
C VAL A 167 -10.25 -10.39 -19.72
N VAL A 168 -10.05 -9.20 -19.15
CA VAL A 168 -10.37 -8.94 -17.73
C VAL A 168 -11.74 -8.27 -17.61
N VAL A 169 -12.52 -8.65 -16.61
CA VAL A 169 -13.83 -8.02 -16.34
C VAL A 169 -13.75 -7.13 -15.12
N MET A 170 -14.13 -5.86 -15.29
CA MET A 170 -14.11 -4.82 -14.26
C MET A 170 -15.47 -4.13 -14.13
N GLY A 171 -15.68 -3.46 -12.99
CA GLY A 171 -16.93 -2.73 -12.73
C GLY A 171 -17.32 -2.74 -11.25
N HIS A 172 -18.34 -1.98 -10.91
CA HIS A 172 -18.84 -1.84 -9.54
C HIS A 172 -19.42 -3.16 -8.99
N VAL A 173 -19.49 -3.25 -7.65
CA VAL A 173 -20.18 -4.35 -6.95
C VAL A 173 -21.64 -4.41 -7.41
N ASP A 174 -22.22 -5.60 -7.48
CA ASP A 174 -23.61 -5.82 -7.92
C ASP A 174 -23.99 -5.38 -9.34
N HIS A 175 -23.03 -4.94 -10.17
CA HIS A 175 -23.27 -4.72 -11.60
C HIS A 175 -23.38 -6.02 -12.42
N GLY A 176 -23.25 -7.18 -11.76
CA GLY A 176 -23.45 -8.49 -12.37
C GLY A 176 -22.26 -8.98 -13.21
N LYS A 177 -21.02 -8.64 -12.83
CA LYS A 177 -19.79 -9.17 -13.45
C LYS A 177 -19.74 -10.70 -13.44
N THR A 178 -19.85 -11.29 -12.25
CA THR A 178 -19.86 -12.75 -12.06
C THR A 178 -21.03 -13.39 -12.80
N SER A 179 -22.22 -12.79 -12.73
CA SER A 179 -23.39 -13.27 -13.46
C SER A 179 -23.19 -13.24 -14.98
N LEU A 180 -22.53 -12.20 -15.51
CA LEU A 180 -22.21 -12.10 -16.93
C LEU A 180 -21.23 -13.21 -17.34
N LEU A 181 -20.18 -13.42 -16.53
CA LEU A 181 -19.20 -14.48 -16.76
C LEU A 181 -19.81 -15.89 -16.64
N ASP A 182 -20.74 -16.08 -15.71
CA ASP A 182 -21.52 -17.31 -15.58
C ASP A 182 -22.37 -17.60 -16.82
N ALA A 183 -23.07 -16.57 -17.31
CA ALA A 183 -23.87 -16.68 -18.51
C ALA A 183 -23.00 -16.98 -19.75
N ILE A 184 -21.82 -16.37 -19.86
CA ILE A 184 -20.82 -16.68 -20.89
C ILE A 184 -20.31 -18.12 -20.77
N ARG A 185 -20.03 -18.59 -19.55
CA ARG A 185 -19.52 -19.95 -19.30
C ARG A 185 -20.61 -21.04 -19.36
N THR A 186 -21.89 -20.65 -19.50
CA THR A 186 -23.04 -21.56 -19.34
C THR A 186 -23.00 -22.32 -17.99
N THR A 187 -22.55 -21.66 -16.93
CA THR A 187 -22.49 -22.24 -15.57
C THR A 187 -23.09 -21.29 -14.54
N ASN A 188 -23.25 -21.74 -13.29
CA ASN A 188 -23.75 -20.90 -12.18
C ASN A 188 -22.78 -20.94 -10.99
N VAL A 189 -21.74 -20.10 -11.02
CA VAL A 189 -20.75 -19.89 -9.95
C VAL A 189 -21.26 -18.88 -8.92
N ALA A 190 -21.86 -17.78 -9.36
CA ALA A 190 -22.39 -16.71 -8.51
C ALA A 190 -23.38 -17.24 -7.48
N GLY A 191 -24.20 -18.24 -7.83
CA GLY A 191 -25.12 -18.89 -6.90
C GLY A 191 -24.47 -19.87 -5.92
N LYS A 192 -23.20 -20.26 -6.12
CA LYS A 192 -22.44 -21.19 -5.26
C LYS A 192 -21.43 -20.46 -4.36
N GLU A 193 -21.04 -19.23 -4.68
CA GLU A 193 -20.15 -18.43 -3.87
C GLU A 193 -20.85 -17.86 -2.62
N HIS A 194 -20.15 -17.87 -1.49
CA HIS A 194 -20.70 -17.37 -0.22
C HIS A 194 -20.86 -15.84 -0.30
N GLY A 195 -22.04 -15.35 0.08
CA GLY A 195 -22.37 -13.92 -0.02
C GLY A 195 -22.72 -13.43 -1.43
N GLY A 196 -22.77 -14.32 -2.44
CA GLY A 196 -23.14 -13.96 -3.82
C GLY A 196 -22.13 -13.07 -4.55
N ILE A 197 -20.89 -13.00 -4.05
CA ILE A 197 -19.81 -12.17 -4.60
C ILE A 197 -18.56 -13.00 -4.91
N THR A 198 -17.85 -12.60 -5.97
CA THR A 198 -16.55 -13.18 -6.33
C THR A 198 -15.44 -12.60 -5.47
N GLN A 199 -14.78 -13.49 -4.73
CA GLN A 199 -13.70 -13.14 -3.77
C GLN A 199 -12.34 -13.73 -4.20
N HIS A 200 -12.30 -14.44 -5.33
CA HIS A 200 -11.11 -15.08 -5.89
C HIS A 200 -10.91 -14.69 -7.36
N ILE A 201 -9.66 -14.72 -7.84
CA ILE A 201 -9.42 -14.54 -9.28
C ILE A 201 -9.54 -15.90 -9.96
N GLY A 202 -10.52 -16.02 -10.86
CA GLY A 202 -10.69 -17.20 -11.70
C GLY A 202 -10.20 -16.93 -13.12
N ALA A 203 -9.72 -17.95 -13.83
CA ALA A 203 -9.45 -17.85 -15.25
C ALA A 203 -9.96 -19.07 -16.02
N TYR A 204 -10.58 -18.85 -17.17
CA TYR A 204 -11.16 -19.91 -18.00
C TYR A 204 -11.19 -19.50 -19.47
N GLN A 205 -11.41 -20.44 -20.39
CA GLN A 205 -11.56 -20.15 -21.82
C GLN A 205 -12.94 -20.49 -22.33
N VAL A 206 -13.40 -19.69 -23.31
CA VAL A 206 -14.64 -19.90 -24.07
C VAL A 206 -14.31 -19.81 -25.56
N GLU A 207 -15.02 -20.60 -26.36
CA GLU A 207 -14.87 -20.62 -27.82
C GLU A 207 -16.02 -19.86 -28.48
N LYS A 208 -15.69 -18.93 -29.38
CA LYS A 208 -16.64 -18.21 -30.24
C LYS A 208 -16.09 -18.18 -31.66
N ASN A 209 -16.86 -18.65 -32.65
CA ASN A 209 -16.47 -18.67 -34.06
C ASN A 209 -15.09 -19.32 -34.30
N ASN A 210 -14.81 -20.47 -33.66
CA ASN A 210 -13.53 -21.18 -33.70
C ASN A 210 -12.33 -20.38 -33.17
N ARG A 211 -12.57 -19.33 -32.39
CA ARG A 211 -11.56 -18.55 -31.69
C ARG A 211 -11.77 -18.67 -30.19
N LEU A 212 -10.70 -18.99 -29.48
CA LEU A 212 -10.71 -19.02 -28.02
C LEU A 212 -10.58 -17.60 -27.46
N ILE A 213 -11.23 -17.35 -26.33
CA ILE A 213 -11.14 -16.14 -25.53
C ILE A 213 -10.86 -16.58 -24.10
N THR A 214 -9.81 -16.04 -23.49
CA THR A 214 -9.46 -16.32 -22.09
C THR A 214 -10.04 -15.24 -21.20
N PHE A 215 -10.90 -15.57 -20.25
CA PHE A 215 -11.43 -14.63 -19.28
C PHE A 215 -10.66 -14.70 -17.97
N ILE A 216 -10.42 -13.53 -17.37
CA ILE A 216 -9.95 -13.35 -15.99
C ILE A 216 -11.07 -12.67 -15.21
N ASP A 217 -11.65 -13.40 -14.27
CA ASP A 217 -12.67 -12.90 -13.35
C ASP A 217 -11.99 -12.18 -12.17
N THR A 218 -12.26 -10.88 -11.98
CA THR A 218 -11.69 -10.11 -10.88
C THR A 218 -12.75 -9.68 -9.87
N PRO A 219 -12.47 -9.77 -8.56
CA PRO A 219 -13.36 -9.27 -7.52
C PRO A 219 -13.70 -7.78 -7.67
N GLY A 220 -14.98 -7.45 -7.46
CA GLY A 220 -15.51 -6.09 -7.62
C GLY A 220 -15.34 -5.14 -6.43
N HIS A 221 -14.96 -5.65 -5.26
CA HIS A 221 -14.93 -4.87 -4.02
C HIS A 221 -13.63 -4.07 -3.87
N GLU A 222 -13.71 -2.86 -3.34
CA GLU A 222 -12.59 -1.98 -2.96
C GLU A 222 -11.40 -2.69 -2.26
N ALA A 223 -11.64 -3.68 -1.39
CA ALA A 223 -10.59 -4.46 -0.72
C ALA A 223 -9.65 -5.21 -1.69
N PHE A 224 -10.06 -5.34 -2.96
CA PHE A 224 -9.34 -6.09 -4.00
C PHE A 224 -8.79 -5.19 -5.12
N THR A 225 -8.50 -3.92 -4.86
CA THR A 225 -7.89 -3.01 -5.85
C THR A 225 -6.60 -3.55 -6.45
N ALA A 226 -5.69 -4.12 -5.64
CA ALA A 226 -4.46 -4.73 -6.14
C ALA A 226 -4.73 -5.93 -7.07
N MET A 227 -5.82 -6.67 -6.87
CA MET A 227 -6.20 -7.76 -7.78
C MET A 227 -6.68 -7.24 -9.13
N ARG A 228 -7.44 -6.13 -9.15
CA ARG A 228 -7.89 -5.50 -10.40
C ARG A 228 -6.72 -4.94 -11.19
N ALA A 229 -5.78 -4.25 -10.54
CA ALA A 229 -4.59 -3.72 -11.18
C ALA A 229 -3.75 -4.85 -11.84
N ARG A 230 -3.57 -5.98 -11.14
CA ARG A 230 -2.92 -7.17 -11.71
C ARG A 230 -3.65 -7.74 -12.91
N GLY A 231 -4.98 -7.91 -12.80
CA GLY A 231 -5.79 -8.40 -13.92
C GLY A 231 -5.64 -7.52 -15.17
N ALA A 232 -5.68 -6.18 -15.01
CA ALA A 232 -5.49 -5.24 -16.12
C ALA A 232 -4.07 -5.27 -16.71
N ASN A 233 -3.03 -5.51 -15.92
CA ASN A 233 -1.66 -5.60 -16.42
C ASN A 233 -1.39 -6.88 -17.23
N ILE A 234 -2.19 -7.93 -17.02
CA ILE A 234 -2.04 -9.23 -17.67
C ILE A 234 -2.95 -9.36 -18.91
N ALA A 235 -4.09 -8.66 -18.91
CA ALA A 235 -5.09 -8.76 -19.96
C ALA A 235 -4.74 -7.93 -21.20
N ASP A 236 -5.26 -8.38 -22.33
CA ASP A 236 -5.16 -7.72 -23.63
C ASP A 236 -6.37 -6.79 -23.88
N VAL A 237 -7.55 -7.16 -23.36
CA VAL A 237 -8.79 -6.39 -23.48
C VAL A 237 -9.50 -6.33 -22.12
N CYS A 238 -10.18 -5.24 -21.81
CA CYS A 238 -11.01 -5.10 -20.61
C CYS A 238 -12.50 -5.01 -20.97
N ILE A 239 -13.36 -5.62 -20.15
CA ILE A 239 -14.81 -5.39 -20.17
C ILE A 239 -15.17 -4.54 -18.96
N LEU A 240 -15.73 -3.35 -19.19
CA LEU A 240 -16.29 -2.52 -18.15
C LEU A 240 -17.79 -2.78 -18.03
N VAL A 241 -18.20 -3.44 -16.94
CA VAL A 241 -19.60 -3.78 -16.68
C VAL A 241 -20.29 -2.67 -15.89
N ILE A 242 -21.34 -2.10 -16.49
CA ILE A 242 -22.16 -1.03 -15.89
C ILE A 242 -23.61 -1.48 -15.87
N ALA A 243 -24.27 -1.41 -14.71
CA ALA A 243 -25.68 -1.77 -14.63
C ALA A 243 -26.56 -0.66 -15.21
N ALA A 244 -27.49 -1.02 -16.09
CA ALA A 244 -28.40 -0.10 -16.77
C ALA A 244 -29.39 0.62 -15.82
N ASP A 245 -29.62 0.06 -14.63
CA ASP A 245 -30.49 0.60 -13.59
C ASP A 245 -29.74 1.53 -12.62
N ASP A 246 -28.41 1.44 -12.53
CA ASP A 246 -27.63 2.09 -11.47
C ASP A 246 -26.61 3.13 -11.97
N GLY A 247 -26.11 2.96 -13.20
CA GLY A 247 -25.19 3.92 -13.86
C GLY A 247 -23.75 3.88 -13.33
N ILE A 248 -23.03 4.99 -13.48
CA ILE A 248 -21.62 5.10 -13.11
C ILE A 248 -21.47 5.34 -11.60
N LYS A 249 -20.73 4.45 -10.93
CA LYS A 249 -20.43 4.51 -9.49
C LYS A 249 -18.95 4.81 -9.21
N PRO A 250 -18.56 5.13 -7.95
CA PRO A 250 -17.16 5.43 -7.60
C PRO A 250 -16.17 4.34 -8.04
N GLN A 251 -16.51 3.07 -7.87
CA GLN A 251 -15.66 1.93 -8.24
C GLN A 251 -15.59 1.74 -9.76
N THR A 252 -16.60 2.19 -10.51
CA THR A 252 -16.50 2.29 -11.98
C THR A 252 -15.45 3.33 -12.37
N ARG A 253 -15.39 4.48 -11.69
CA ARG A 253 -14.35 5.50 -11.92
C ARG A 253 -12.96 4.99 -11.55
N GLU A 254 -12.85 4.21 -10.47
CA GLU A 254 -11.59 3.54 -10.11
C GLU A 254 -11.15 2.55 -11.19
N ALA A 255 -12.06 1.72 -11.70
CA ALA A 255 -11.77 0.81 -12.80
C ALA A 255 -11.31 1.56 -14.06
N LEU A 256 -11.96 2.68 -14.39
CA LEU A 256 -11.53 3.56 -15.48
C LEU A 256 -10.13 4.13 -15.27
N ASN A 257 -9.80 4.57 -14.06
CA ASN A 257 -8.44 5.03 -13.74
C ASN A 257 -7.39 3.92 -13.95
N ILE A 258 -7.73 2.66 -13.65
CA ILE A 258 -6.84 1.52 -13.91
C ILE A 258 -6.68 1.34 -15.42
N ILE A 259 -7.79 1.32 -16.17
CA ILE A 259 -7.79 1.17 -17.63
C ILE A 259 -6.96 2.27 -18.32
N GLU A 260 -7.12 3.52 -17.90
CA GLU A 260 -6.35 4.67 -18.43
C GLU A 260 -4.85 4.54 -18.14
N ARG A 261 -4.48 4.05 -16.94
CA ARG A 261 -3.08 3.86 -16.54
C ARG A 261 -2.41 2.71 -17.30
N THR A 262 -3.12 1.60 -17.47
CA THR A 262 -2.60 0.42 -18.18
C THR A 262 -2.70 0.56 -19.69
N LYS A 263 -3.50 1.52 -20.19
CA LYS A 263 -3.79 1.75 -21.61
C LYS A 263 -4.35 0.52 -22.31
N ILE A 264 -5.07 -0.32 -21.56
CA ILE A 264 -5.72 -1.51 -22.11
C ILE A 264 -6.95 -1.08 -22.93
N PRO A 265 -7.15 -1.60 -24.15
CA PRO A 265 -8.38 -1.39 -24.90
C PRO A 265 -9.56 -2.01 -24.14
N PHE A 266 -10.75 -1.39 -24.23
CA PHE A 266 -11.90 -1.87 -23.46
C PHE A 266 -13.24 -1.71 -24.17
N VAL A 267 -14.15 -2.61 -23.83
CA VAL A 267 -15.56 -2.62 -24.27
C VAL A 267 -16.45 -2.37 -23.07
N VAL A 268 -17.52 -1.60 -23.22
CA VAL A 268 -18.49 -1.37 -22.15
C VAL A 268 -19.68 -2.29 -22.32
N ALA A 269 -19.92 -3.15 -21.33
CA ALA A 269 -21.09 -4.01 -21.24
C ALA A 269 -22.14 -3.35 -20.31
N ILE A 270 -23.22 -2.85 -20.89
CA ILE A 270 -24.35 -2.26 -20.16
C ILE A 270 -25.29 -3.40 -19.74
N ASN A 271 -25.16 -3.89 -18.51
CA ASN A 271 -25.83 -5.09 -18.00
C ASN A 271 -27.24 -4.78 -17.43
N LYS A 272 -28.04 -5.83 -17.21
CA LYS A 272 -29.41 -5.78 -16.63
C LYS A 272 -30.44 -5.05 -17.50
N ILE A 273 -30.34 -5.16 -18.82
CA ILE A 273 -31.34 -4.59 -19.76
C ILE A 273 -32.74 -5.20 -19.62
N ASP A 274 -32.88 -6.32 -18.89
CA ASP A 274 -34.14 -7.00 -18.60
C ASP A 274 -34.99 -6.31 -17.52
N LYS A 275 -34.46 -5.32 -16.79
CA LYS A 275 -35.19 -4.62 -15.73
C LYS A 275 -36.05 -3.48 -16.28
N GLU A 276 -37.24 -3.29 -15.70
CA GLU A 276 -38.18 -2.21 -16.08
C GLU A 276 -37.63 -0.78 -15.93
N GLY A 277 -36.55 -0.59 -15.14
CA GLY A 277 -35.86 0.70 -14.98
C GLY A 277 -34.58 0.86 -15.82
N ALA A 278 -34.22 -0.12 -16.65
CA ALA A 278 -32.99 -0.11 -17.43
C ALA A 278 -33.02 0.95 -18.55
N SER A 279 -31.96 1.76 -18.64
CA SER A 279 -31.84 2.72 -19.75
C SER A 279 -30.40 2.78 -20.26
N LEU A 280 -30.19 2.32 -21.49
CA LEU A 280 -28.88 2.39 -22.16
C LEU A 280 -28.49 3.85 -22.42
N ASP A 281 -29.44 4.70 -22.82
CA ASP A 281 -29.18 6.09 -23.16
C ASP A 281 -28.70 6.91 -21.95
N LYS A 282 -29.22 6.63 -20.75
CA LYS A 282 -28.73 7.25 -19.52
C LYS A 282 -27.26 6.91 -19.27
N VAL A 283 -26.90 5.63 -19.34
CA VAL A 283 -25.52 5.19 -19.15
C VAL A 283 -24.60 5.77 -20.22
N LYS A 284 -25.03 5.81 -21.49
CA LYS A 284 -24.28 6.45 -22.59
C LYS A 284 -24.05 7.94 -22.35
N THR A 285 -25.07 8.65 -21.83
CA THR A 285 -24.95 10.07 -21.47
C THR A 285 -23.95 10.27 -20.33
N GLU A 286 -24.00 9.41 -19.31
CA GLU A 286 -23.04 9.45 -18.19
C GLU A 286 -21.61 9.16 -18.65
N LEU A 287 -21.40 8.19 -19.54
CA LEU A 287 -20.10 7.91 -20.15
C LEU A 287 -19.57 9.12 -20.94
N ALA A 288 -20.43 9.73 -21.76
CA ALA A 288 -20.07 10.93 -22.50
C ALA A 288 -19.68 12.09 -21.57
N SER A 289 -20.32 12.23 -20.41
CA SER A 289 -20.00 13.26 -19.41
C SER A 289 -18.60 13.12 -18.79
N ILE A 290 -18.02 11.92 -18.84
CA ILE A 290 -16.66 11.63 -18.38
C ILE A 290 -15.67 11.45 -19.56
N ASN A 291 -15.98 12.05 -20.71
CA ASN A 291 -15.18 12.01 -21.94
C ASN A 291 -15.02 10.62 -22.58
N LEU A 292 -15.90 9.67 -22.27
CA LEU A 292 -15.96 8.37 -22.93
C LEU A 292 -17.11 8.37 -23.93
N GLN A 293 -16.84 8.78 -25.17
CA GLN A 293 -17.88 8.82 -26.20
C GLN A 293 -18.20 7.42 -26.75
N PRO A 294 -19.47 6.98 -26.69
CA PRO A 294 -19.92 5.74 -27.33
C PRO A 294 -19.77 5.77 -28.86
N GLU A 295 -19.53 4.61 -29.46
CA GLU A 295 -19.40 4.43 -30.92
C GLU A 295 -20.63 4.93 -31.70
N ASP A 296 -21.84 4.62 -31.22
CA ASP A 296 -23.10 5.05 -31.86
C ASP A 296 -23.25 6.57 -31.98
N TRP A 297 -22.49 7.34 -31.18
CA TRP A 297 -22.48 8.80 -31.17
C TRP A 297 -21.24 9.39 -31.85
N GLY A 298 -20.50 8.58 -32.62
CA GLY A 298 -19.28 8.97 -33.31
C GLY A 298 -18.01 8.89 -32.45
N GLY A 299 -18.08 8.21 -31.30
CA GLY A 299 -16.96 7.99 -30.40
C GLY A 299 -16.12 6.74 -30.74
N LYS A 300 -15.24 6.35 -29.81
CA LYS A 300 -14.34 5.19 -29.94
C LYS A 300 -14.72 4.02 -29.04
N ILE A 301 -15.60 4.23 -28.07
CA ILE A 301 -15.91 3.22 -27.05
C ILE A 301 -17.07 2.37 -27.54
N VAL A 302 -16.81 1.09 -27.77
CA VAL A 302 -17.84 0.11 -28.13
C VAL A 302 -18.73 -0.13 -26.90
N THR A 303 -20.04 0.07 -27.04
CA THR A 303 -21.01 -0.15 -25.97
C THR A 303 -22.02 -1.21 -26.39
N VAL A 304 -22.13 -2.29 -25.61
CA VAL A 304 -23.06 -3.40 -25.89
C VAL A 304 -24.04 -3.55 -24.73
N GLY A 305 -25.35 -3.61 -25.04
CA GLY A 305 -26.39 -3.87 -24.06
C GLY A 305 -26.53 -5.38 -23.81
N VAL A 306 -26.43 -5.82 -22.56
CA VAL A 306 -26.46 -7.24 -22.19
C VAL A 306 -27.41 -7.51 -21.02
N SER A 307 -27.98 -8.71 -21.00
CA SER A 307 -28.68 -9.25 -19.83
C SER A 307 -28.05 -10.57 -19.44
N ALA A 308 -27.26 -10.56 -18.37
CA ALA A 308 -26.68 -11.78 -17.79
C ALA A 308 -27.75 -12.80 -17.36
N LYS A 309 -28.99 -12.36 -17.10
CA LYS A 309 -30.09 -13.23 -16.67
C LYS A 309 -30.76 -13.96 -17.83
N THR A 310 -31.02 -13.26 -18.93
CA THR A 310 -31.73 -13.82 -20.09
C THR A 310 -30.77 -14.37 -21.15
N GLY A 311 -29.50 -13.98 -21.10
CA GLY A 311 -28.49 -14.30 -22.12
C GLY A 311 -28.50 -13.32 -23.31
N GLN A 312 -29.39 -12.33 -23.33
CA GLN A 312 -29.48 -11.37 -24.43
C GLN A 312 -28.20 -10.52 -24.54
N GLY A 313 -27.71 -10.33 -25.76
CA GLY A 313 -26.55 -9.47 -26.08
C GLY A 313 -25.18 -10.05 -25.74
N ILE A 314 -25.11 -11.26 -25.15
CA ILE A 314 -23.84 -11.92 -24.84
C ILE A 314 -23.07 -12.26 -26.10
N ASP A 315 -23.77 -12.70 -27.15
CA ASP A 315 -23.14 -13.05 -28.43
C ASP A 315 -22.49 -11.83 -29.08
N ASP A 316 -23.22 -10.71 -29.11
CA ASP A 316 -22.75 -9.41 -29.60
C ASP A 316 -21.54 -8.91 -28.79
N LEU A 317 -21.55 -9.13 -27.47
CA LEU A 317 -20.43 -8.77 -26.59
C LEU A 317 -19.17 -9.58 -26.94
N LEU A 318 -19.29 -10.89 -27.16
CA LEU A 318 -18.15 -11.74 -27.55
C LEU A 318 -17.58 -11.33 -28.91
N GLU A 319 -18.44 -10.95 -29.86
CA GLU A 319 -18.01 -10.45 -31.16
C GLU A 319 -17.29 -9.10 -31.04
N ALA A 320 -17.84 -8.16 -30.25
CA ALA A 320 -17.20 -6.88 -29.97
C ALA A 320 -15.81 -7.03 -29.32
N ILE A 321 -15.64 -8.00 -28.43
CA ILE A 321 -14.35 -8.32 -27.81
C ILE A 321 -13.34 -8.81 -28.86
N LEU A 322 -13.75 -9.74 -29.72
CA LEU A 322 -12.88 -10.27 -30.78
C LEU A 322 -12.50 -9.17 -31.78
N LEU A 323 -13.42 -8.28 -32.12
CA LEU A 323 -13.15 -7.15 -33.00
C LEU A 323 -12.18 -6.15 -32.37
N THR A 324 -12.37 -5.83 -31.09
CA THR A 324 -11.45 -4.97 -30.31
C THR A 324 -10.05 -5.60 -30.25
N ALA A 325 -9.98 -6.91 -30.04
CA ALA A 325 -8.74 -7.67 -30.06
C ALA A 325 -8.06 -7.66 -31.45
N ASP A 326 -8.83 -7.76 -32.54
CA ASP A 326 -8.31 -7.71 -33.91
C ASP A 326 -7.77 -6.33 -34.31
N MET A 327 -8.28 -5.25 -33.72
CA MET A 327 -7.71 -3.92 -33.89
C MET A 327 -6.30 -3.81 -33.30
N GLU A 328 -6.00 -4.62 -32.27
CA GLU A 328 -4.72 -4.68 -31.56
C GLU A 328 -3.92 -5.96 -31.89
N LYS A 329 -4.12 -6.50 -33.11
CA LYS A 329 -3.60 -7.81 -33.52
C LYS A 329 -2.08 -7.98 -33.35
N ASP A 330 -1.32 -6.90 -33.46
CA ASP A 330 0.14 -6.92 -33.29
C ASP A 330 0.57 -7.25 -31.85
N LEU A 331 -0.29 -6.97 -30.86
CA LEU A 331 -0.07 -7.31 -29.44
C LEU A 331 -0.45 -8.76 -29.11
N LEU A 332 -1.24 -9.40 -29.98
CA LEU A 332 -1.73 -10.77 -29.82
C LEU A 332 -0.88 -11.82 -30.56
N LEU A 333 0.35 -11.46 -30.91
CA LEU A 333 1.31 -12.39 -31.51
C LEU A 333 2.23 -12.99 -30.45
N THR A 334 2.50 -14.28 -30.57
CA THR A 334 3.32 -15.04 -29.61
C THR A 334 4.23 -16.04 -30.31
N ASN A 335 5.20 -16.57 -29.57
CA ASN A 335 6.07 -17.65 -30.01
C ASN A 335 5.87 -18.87 -29.09
N PRO A 336 5.07 -19.87 -29.49
CA PRO A 336 4.84 -21.08 -28.69
C PRO A 336 6.10 -21.91 -28.45
N LYS A 337 7.15 -21.73 -29.27
CA LYS A 337 8.46 -22.40 -29.12
C LYS A 337 9.50 -21.51 -28.45
N GLY A 338 9.13 -20.28 -28.11
CA GLY A 338 9.98 -19.30 -27.46
C GLY A 338 10.22 -19.63 -26.00
N LYS A 339 10.86 -18.69 -25.30
CA LYS A 339 11.05 -18.81 -23.84
C LYS A 339 9.70 -18.79 -23.13
N LEU A 340 9.48 -19.76 -22.26
CA LEU A 340 8.28 -19.80 -21.43
C LEU A 340 8.25 -18.59 -20.49
N VAL A 341 7.17 -17.83 -20.58
CA VAL A 341 6.81 -16.79 -19.63
C VAL A 341 5.34 -16.93 -19.30
N GLY A 342 5.02 -16.93 -18.01
CA GLY A 342 3.66 -16.83 -17.52
C GLY A 342 3.60 -15.98 -16.26
N THR A 343 2.38 -15.67 -15.83
CA THR A 343 2.14 -14.89 -14.61
C THR A 343 1.27 -15.70 -13.65
N VAL A 344 1.64 -15.73 -12.37
CA VAL A 344 0.82 -16.35 -11.31
C VAL A 344 -0.44 -15.52 -11.10
N ILE A 345 -1.60 -16.08 -11.43
CA ILE A 345 -2.91 -15.46 -11.18
C ILE A 345 -3.34 -15.68 -9.73
N GLU A 346 -3.14 -16.90 -9.22
CA GLU A 346 -3.59 -17.28 -7.88
C GLU A 346 -2.73 -18.43 -7.35
N SER A 347 -2.59 -18.53 -6.04
CA SER A 347 -1.89 -19.65 -5.40
C SER A 347 -2.49 -19.99 -4.04
N HIS A 348 -2.43 -21.28 -3.69
CA HIS A 348 -2.90 -21.80 -2.42
C HIS A 348 -2.17 -23.10 -2.06
N VAL A 349 -2.44 -23.63 -0.87
CA VAL A 349 -1.91 -24.92 -0.43
C VAL A 349 -3.07 -25.87 -0.22
N ASP A 350 -3.18 -26.87 -1.08
CA ASP A 350 -4.16 -27.93 -0.96
C ASP A 350 -3.64 -29.03 -0.01
N PRO A 351 -4.48 -29.58 0.91
CA PRO A 351 -4.05 -30.63 1.84
C PRO A 351 -3.61 -31.94 1.16
N GLY A 352 -4.13 -32.27 -0.02
CA GLY A 352 -3.80 -33.49 -0.76
C GLY A 352 -2.78 -33.26 -1.87
N GLU A 353 -2.87 -32.13 -2.58
CA GLU A 353 -2.04 -31.85 -3.75
C GLU A 353 -0.79 -31.00 -3.43
N GLY A 354 -0.72 -30.43 -2.22
CA GLY A 354 0.36 -29.56 -1.78
C GLY A 354 0.23 -28.15 -2.37
N PRO A 355 1.35 -27.45 -2.63
CA PRO A 355 1.31 -26.12 -3.22
C PRO A 355 0.79 -26.13 -4.65
N VAL A 356 -0.27 -25.36 -4.87
CA VAL A 356 -0.97 -25.22 -6.15
C VAL A 356 -0.89 -23.77 -6.60
N ALA A 357 -0.66 -23.55 -7.90
CA ALA A 357 -0.69 -22.22 -8.49
C ALA A 357 -1.43 -22.22 -9.83
N THR A 358 -2.31 -21.25 -10.04
CA THR A 358 -2.95 -20.98 -11.31
C THR A 358 -2.09 -19.98 -12.08
N ILE A 359 -1.63 -20.37 -13.27
CA ILE A 359 -0.74 -19.58 -14.10
C ILE A 359 -1.45 -19.25 -15.42
N LEU A 360 -1.31 -18.00 -15.87
CA LEU A 360 -1.59 -17.65 -17.25
C LEU A 360 -0.31 -17.70 -18.06
N ILE A 361 -0.26 -18.55 -19.09
CA ILE A 361 0.87 -18.61 -20.01
C ILE A 361 0.77 -17.43 -20.98
N GLN A 362 1.84 -16.68 -21.20
CA GLN A 362 1.86 -15.51 -22.10
C GLN A 362 2.76 -15.74 -23.33
N ASN A 363 3.84 -16.50 -23.16
CA ASN A 363 4.73 -16.89 -24.26
C ASN A 363 5.36 -18.27 -24.00
N GLY A 364 5.78 -18.96 -25.05
CA GLY A 364 6.25 -20.34 -24.98
C GLY A 364 5.11 -21.31 -24.64
N ALA A 365 5.46 -22.56 -24.36
CA ALA A 365 4.51 -23.57 -23.92
C ALA A 365 5.08 -24.33 -22.73
N LEU A 366 4.22 -24.63 -21.74
CA LEU A 366 4.61 -25.32 -20.52
C LEU A 366 4.21 -26.79 -20.63
N GLU A 367 5.14 -27.70 -20.36
CA GLU A 367 4.91 -29.14 -20.45
C GLU A 367 5.13 -29.83 -19.10
N ILE A 368 4.49 -31.00 -18.93
CA ILE A 368 4.72 -31.82 -17.73
C ILE A 368 6.19 -32.26 -17.70
N GLY A 369 6.85 -32.04 -16.56
CA GLY A 369 8.24 -32.38 -16.34
C GLY A 369 9.19 -31.19 -16.40
N ASP A 370 8.72 -30.03 -16.85
CA ASP A 370 9.54 -28.81 -16.89
C ASP A 370 9.97 -28.35 -15.49
N PHE A 371 11.19 -27.84 -15.41
CA PHE A 371 11.66 -27.13 -14.23
C PHE A 371 11.25 -25.67 -14.34
N VAL A 372 10.50 -25.21 -13.35
CA VAL A 372 9.94 -23.86 -13.34
C VAL A 372 10.40 -23.07 -12.13
N THR A 373 10.49 -21.77 -12.31
CA THR A 373 10.68 -20.79 -11.24
C THR A 373 9.56 -19.76 -11.30
N ALA A 374 8.86 -19.58 -10.18
CA ALA A 374 7.89 -18.50 -9.98
C ALA A 374 8.40 -17.63 -8.83
N GLY A 375 8.95 -16.47 -9.15
CA GLY A 375 9.59 -15.63 -8.15
C GLY A 375 10.76 -16.36 -7.45
N SER A 376 10.74 -16.37 -6.12
CA SER A 376 11.69 -17.12 -5.29
C SER A 376 11.37 -18.61 -5.13
N VAL A 377 10.33 -19.12 -5.78
CA VAL A 377 9.91 -20.53 -5.67
C VAL A 377 10.40 -21.33 -6.87
N ILE A 378 10.96 -22.52 -6.61
CA ILE A 378 11.35 -23.48 -7.63
C ILE A 378 10.49 -24.74 -7.52
N GLY A 379 10.17 -25.35 -8.65
CA GLY A 379 9.45 -26.62 -8.73
C GLY A 379 9.75 -27.40 -10.00
N LYS A 380 9.28 -28.65 -10.01
CA LYS A 380 9.18 -29.44 -11.23
C LYS A 380 7.70 -29.71 -11.47
N VAL A 381 7.20 -29.40 -12.66
CA VAL A 381 5.80 -29.61 -13.00
C VAL A 381 5.50 -31.09 -12.99
N LYS A 382 4.66 -31.53 -12.04
CA LYS A 382 4.22 -32.93 -11.90
C LYS A 382 2.93 -33.19 -12.65
N SER A 383 2.06 -32.21 -12.70
CA SER A 383 0.75 -32.28 -13.34
C SER A 383 0.32 -30.87 -13.72
N LEU A 384 -0.39 -30.79 -14.83
CA LEU A 384 -1.05 -29.59 -15.33
C LEU A 384 -2.55 -29.91 -15.43
N LYS A 385 -3.40 -29.03 -14.92
CA LYS A 385 -4.86 -29.14 -15.07
C LYS A 385 -5.40 -27.89 -15.75
N ASP A 386 -6.36 -28.05 -16.65
CA ASP A 386 -7.11 -26.93 -17.20
C ASP A 386 -8.11 -26.36 -16.19
N TRP A 387 -8.85 -25.31 -16.57
CA TRP A 387 -9.85 -24.65 -15.74
C TRP A 387 -11.10 -25.52 -15.44
N ASN A 388 -11.20 -26.70 -16.05
CA ASN A 388 -12.24 -27.70 -15.79
C ASN A 388 -11.69 -28.92 -15.01
N ASP A 389 -10.52 -28.76 -14.37
CA ASP A 389 -9.79 -29.80 -13.64
C ASP A 389 -9.35 -31.01 -14.48
N LYS A 390 -9.37 -30.90 -15.81
CA LYS A 390 -8.89 -31.97 -16.69
C LYS A 390 -7.37 -31.90 -16.82
N ILE A 391 -6.73 -33.06 -16.71
CA ILE A 391 -5.27 -33.15 -16.86
C ILE A 391 -4.90 -32.89 -18.32
N VAL A 392 -3.97 -31.97 -18.53
CA VAL A 392 -3.40 -31.63 -19.84
C VAL A 392 -1.89 -31.90 -19.85
N ASN A 393 -1.32 -32.27 -20.98
CA ASN A 393 0.12 -32.54 -21.07
C ASN A 393 0.94 -31.28 -21.38
N LYS A 394 0.28 -30.27 -21.96
CA LYS A 394 0.88 -29.05 -22.48
C LYS A 394 -0.09 -27.88 -22.31
N ALA A 395 0.42 -26.74 -21.88
CA ALA A 395 -0.31 -25.48 -21.82
C ALA A 395 0.26 -24.50 -22.85
N GLU A 396 -0.61 -24.01 -23.73
CA GLU A 396 -0.27 -23.08 -24.81
C GLU A 396 -0.40 -21.61 -24.35
N PRO A 397 0.15 -20.64 -25.12
CA PRO A 397 -0.04 -19.22 -24.82
C PRO A 397 -1.52 -18.84 -24.65
N SER A 398 -1.76 -17.93 -23.71
CA SER A 398 -3.07 -17.48 -23.21
C SER A 398 -3.90 -18.54 -22.50
N MET A 399 -3.44 -19.78 -22.34
CA MET A 399 -4.16 -20.81 -21.59
C MET A 399 -3.94 -20.63 -20.09
N PRO A 400 -5.02 -20.54 -19.27
CA PRO A 400 -4.91 -20.62 -17.82
C PRO A 400 -4.75 -22.09 -17.42
N VAL A 401 -3.72 -22.38 -16.63
CA VAL A 401 -3.40 -23.75 -16.20
C VAL A 401 -3.05 -23.78 -14.72
N VAL A 402 -3.53 -24.80 -14.03
CA VAL A 402 -3.18 -25.10 -12.64
C VAL A 402 -1.96 -26.01 -12.63
N ILE A 403 -0.90 -25.55 -11.97
CA ILE A 403 0.37 -26.26 -11.87
C ILE A 403 0.56 -26.89 -10.49
N LEU A 404 1.00 -28.15 -10.49
CA LEU A 404 1.32 -28.93 -9.31
C LEU A 404 2.81 -29.30 -9.30
N GLY A 405 3.42 -29.36 -8.11
CA GLY A 405 4.82 -29.76 -7.93
C GLY A 405 5.80 -28.63 -7.59
N LEU A 406 5.27 -27.44 -7.26
CA LEU A 406 6.05 -26.37 -6.63
C LEU A 406 6.43 -26.73 -5.19
N LYS A 407 7.58 -26.25 -4.72
CA LYS A 407 8.02 -26.49 -3.33
C LYS A 407 7.25 -25.65 -2.30
N ALA A 408 6.67 -24.53 -2.73
CA ALA A 408 5.88 -23.62 -1.91
C ALA A 408 4.85 -22.91 -2.80
N ALA A 409 3.83 -22.27 -2.21
CA ALA A 409 2.91 -21.43 -2.96
C ALA A 409 3.64 -20.13 -3.36
N PRO A 410 3.75 -19.79 -4.66
CA PRO A 410 4.39 -18.55 -5.11
C PRO A 410 3.53 -17.34 -4.79
N ALA A 411 4.11 -16.13 -4.85
CA ALA A 411 3.32 -14.92 -4.67
C ALA A 411 2.47 -14.65 -5.92
N VAL A 412 1.31 -14.02 -5.73
CA VAL A 412 0.43 -13.66 -6.84
C VAL A 412 1.06 -12.50 -7.63
N GLY A 413 1.11 -12.63 -8.95
CA GLY A 413 1.82 -11.72 -9.85
C GLY A 413 3.28 -12.07 -10.10
N ASP A 414 3.83 -13.09 -9.43
CA ASP A 414 5.18 -13.56 -9.76
C ASP A 414 5.24 -14.08 -11.20
N VAL A 415 6.37 -13.80 -11.86
CA VAL A 415 6.63 -14.27 -13.22
C VAL A 415 7.13 -15.72 -13.16
N LEU A 416 6.41 -16.60 -13.86
CA LEU A 416 6.82 -17.97 -14.13
C LEU A 416 7.78 -17.98 -15.32
N GLU A 417 8.96 -18.56 -15.13
CA GLU A 417 9.93 -18.85 -16.18
C GLU A 417 10.26 -20.35 -16.13
N ALA A 418 10.55 -20.98 -17.27
CA ALA A 418 11.07 -22.36 -17.33
C ALA A 418 12.53 -22.40 -17.83
N PRO A 419 13.51 -22.42 -16.90
CA PRO A 419 14.91 -22.60 -17.24
C PRO A 419 15.20 -24.02 -17.76
N THR A 420 16.26 -24.18 -18.55
CA THR A 420 16.59 -25.46 -19.21
C THR A 420 16.85 -26.60 -18.24
N ASP A 421 17.44 -26.31 -17.07
CA ASP A 421 17.86 -27.31 -16.09
C ASP A 421 17.64 -26.82 -14.66
N GLU A 422 17.56 -27.76 -13.70
CA GLU A 422 17.42 -27.45 -12.28
C GLU A 422 18.52 -26.51 -11.75
N LYS A 423 19.76 -26.64 -12.27
CA LYS A 423 20.88 -25.76 -11.90
C LYS A 423 20.62 -24.31 -12.33
N ALA A 424 20.10 -24.11 -13.54
CA ALA A 424 19.74 -22.78 -14.04
C ALA A 424 18.59 -22.19 -13.23
N ALA A 425 17.57 -23.00 -12.92
CA ALA A 425 16.45 -22.61 -12.06
C ALA A 425 16.90 -22.18 -10.66
N ARG A 426 17.82 -22.92 -10.03
CA ARG A 426 18.39 -22.52 -8.72
C ARG A 426 19.20 -21.22 -8.80
N LYS A 427 19.92 -20.98 -9.91
CA LYS A 427 20.67 -19.73 -10.11
C LYS A 427 19.72 -18.54 -10.24
N LEU A 428 18.68 -18.68 -11.05
CA LEU A 428 17.68 -17.64 -11.26
C LEU A 428 16.93 -17.32 -9.96
N MET A 429 16.49 -18.34 -9.23
CA MET A 429 15.85 -18.21 -7.92
C MET A 429 16.75 -17.43 -6.92
N LYS A 430 18.04 -17.75 -6.82
CA LYS A 430 18.98 -17.04 -5.94
C LYS A 430 19.17 -15.57 -6.34
N GLN A 431 19.20 -15.28 -7.63
CA GLN A 431 19.28 -13.90 -8.12
C GLN A 431 18.02 -13.11 -7.73
N GLN A 432 16.84 -13.71 -7.91
CA GLN A 432 15.58 -13.07 -7.52
C GLN A 432 15.45 -12.89 -6.01
N GLU A 433 15.85 -13.89 -5.21
CA GLU A 433 15.88 -13.80 -3.75
C GLU A 433 16.82 -12.69 -3.26
N ALA A 434 17.99 -12.54 -3.87
CA ALA A 434 18.93 -11.47 -3.54
C ALA A 434 18.34 -10.08 -3.85
N THR A 435 17.70 -9.93 -5.02
CA THR A 435 17.02 -8.68 -5.41
C THR A 435 15.88 -8.35 -4.44
N LEU A 436 15.03 -9.32 -4.11
CA LEU A 436 13.93 -9.15 -3.17
C LEU A 436 14.43 -8.76 -1.77
N ARG A 437 15.49 -9.41 -1.29
CA ARG A 437 16.12 -9.03 0.00
C ARG A 437 16.64 -7.60 -0.02
N LEU A 438 17.31 -7.20 -1.10
CA LEU A 438 17.85 -5.85 -1.23
C LEU A 438 16.73 -4.80 -1.28
N MET A 439 15.62 -5.09 -1.97
CA MET A 439 14.41 -4.25 -1.96
C MET A 439 13.78 -4.18 -0.56
N GLN A 440 13.64 -5.31 0.15
CA GLN A 440 13.10 -5.33 1.51
C GLN A 440 13.99 -4.60 2.51
N MET A 441 15.31 -4.65 2.35
CA MET A 441 16.25 -3.88 3.18
C MET A 441 16.05 -2.38 2.98
N LYS A 442 15.97 -1.92 1.72
CA LYS A 442 15.67 -0.52 1.40
C LYS A 442 14.30 -0.06 1.92
N ALA A 443 13.27 -0.91 1.81
CA ALA A 443 11.94 -0.64 2.35
C ALA A 443 11.92 -0.59 3.89
N ARG A 444 12.74 -1.41 4.57
CA ARG A 444 12.88 -1.40 6.03
C ARG A 444 13.69 -0.22 6.53
N GLU A 445 14.71 0.21 5.80
CA GLU A 445 15.47 1.43 6.12
C GLU A 445 14.58 2.66 6.01
N SER A 446 13.84 2.80 4.91
CA SER A 446 12.83 3.88 4.75
C SER A 446 11.75 3.84 5.84
N ALA A 447 11.19 2.66 6.15
CA ALA A 447 10.18 2.52 7.21
C ALA A 447 10.72 2.79 8.63
N LYS A 448 11.96 2.38 8.93
CA LYS A 448 12.60 2.71 10.22
C LYS A 448 12.84 4.21 10.34
N THR A 449 13.34 4.85 9.29
CA THR A 449 13.55 6.30 9.23
C THR A 449 12.23 7.07 9.40
N ALA A 450 11.14 6.62 8.79
CA ALA A 450 9.80 7.17 9.00
C ALA A 450 9.30 6.99 10.45
N SER A 451 9.53 5.83 11.07
CA SER A 451 9.13 5.56 12.45
C SER A 451 9.90 6.39 13.49
N VAL A 452 11.18 6.70 13.23
CA VAL A 452 12.02 7.53 14.11
C VAL A 452 11.59 9.00 14.06
N ILE A 453 11.00 9.45 12.95
CA ILE A 453 10.42 10.80 12.81
C ILE A 453 9.07 10.89 13.54
N ALA A 454 8.24 9.83 13.49
CA ALA A 454 6.97 9.77 14.21
C ALA A 454 7.11 9.54 15.72
N GLY A 455 8.24 8.98 16.17
CA GLY A 455 8.45 8.54 17.56
C GLY A 455 8.63 9.64 18.61
N LYS A 456 8.44 10.92 18.28
CA LYS A 456 8.60 12.03 19.24
C LYS A 456 7.31 12.75 19.63
N THR A 457 6.13 12.31 19.19
CA THR A 457 4.91 13.11 19.49
C THR A 457 3.58 12.38 19.68
N GLU A 458 3.52 11.05 19.86
CA GLU A 458 2.22 10.38 20.03
C GLU A 458 2.13 9.60 21.34
N GLY A 459 1.00 9.79 22.03
CA GLY A 459 0.59 9.00 23.17
C GLY A 459 0.48 7.51 22.81
N GLU A 460 0.29 6.69 23.83
CA GLU A 460 0.31 5.23 23.74
C GLU A 460 -0.79 4.70 22.78
N THR A 461 -0.47 4.54 21.49
CA THR A 461 -1.40 3.95 20.52
C THR A 461 -1.74 2.52 20.92
N LYS A 462 -3.01 2.26 21.20
CA LYS A 462 -3.48 0.93 21.57
C LYS A 462 -3.47 0.03 20.33
N LYS A 463 -2.95 -1.19 20.49
CA LYS A 463 -2.85 -2.14 19.39
C LYS A 463 -3.82 -3.30 19.57
N LEU A 464 -4.43 -3.73 18.48
CA LEU A 464 -5.23 -4.95 18.43
C LEU A 464 -4.41 -6.02 17.68
N PRO A 465 -3.78 -6.98 18.39
CA PRO A 465 -2.99 -8.02 17.75
C PRO A 465 -3.88 -9.04 17.02
N LEU A 466 -3.55 -9.33 15.77
CA LEU A 466 -4.29 -10.22 14.87
C LEU A 466 -3.39 -11.31 14.29
N PHE A 467 -3.87 -12.54 14.27
CA PHE A 467 -3.29 -13.66 13.54
C PHE A 467 -4.24 -14.05 12.42
N LEU A 468 -3.78 -13.95 11.17
CA LEU A 468 -4.63 -14.15 9.99
C LEU A 468 -4.34 -15.48 9.29
N LYS A 469 -5.41 -16.19 8.95
CA LYS A 469 -5.37 -17.40 8.14
C LYS A 469 -6.28 -17.24 6.93
N ALA A 470 -5.80 -17.56 5.74
CA ALA A 470 -6.61 -17.54 4.53
C ALA A 470 -6.41 -18.80 3.71
N ASP A 471 -7.39 -19.12 2.88
CA ASP A 471 -7.33 -20.23 1.92
C ASP A 471 -6.29 -19.97 0.83
N LYS A 472 -6.25 -18.75 0.30
CA LYS A 472 -5.41 -18.36 -0.83
C LYS A 472 -4.56 -17.13 -0.51
N VAL A 473 -3.44 -16.98 -1.23
CA VAL A 473 -2.51 -15.85 -1.06
C VAL A 473 -3.18 -14.52 -1.39
N GLY A 474 -3.96 -14.47 -2.48
CA GLY A 474 -4.64 -13.25 -2.90
C GLY A 474 -5.59 -12.71 -1.83
N SER A 475 -6.42 -13.57 -1.25
CA SER A 475 -7.37 -13.19 -0.18
C SER A 475 -6.63 -12.60 1.02
N LEU A 476 -5.49 -13.19 1.40
CA LEU A 476 -4.67 -12.71 2.51
C LEU A 476 -4.12 -11.31 2.23
N GLU A 477 -3.60 -11.06 1.02
CA GLU A 477 -3.10 -9.74 0.61
C GLU A 477 -4.21 -8.67 0.66
N ALA A 478 -5.40 -8.99 0.17
CA ALA A 478 -6.55 -8.08 0.18
C ALA A 478 -6.97 -7.68 1.60
N ILE A 479 -6.98 -8.65 2.53
CA ILE A 479 -7.26 -8.38 3.95
C ILE A 479 -6.17 -7.47 4.52
N LEU A 480 -4.89 -7.76 4.28
CA LEU A 480 -3.78 -6.94 4.79
C LEU A 480 -3.79 -5.51 4.26
N GLU A 481 -4.13 -5.32 2.98
CA GLU A 481 -4.27 -4.00 2.37
C GLU A 481 -5.43 -3.23 2.99
N SER A 482 -6.59 -3.88 3.15
CA SER A 482 -7.75 -3.29 3.80
C SER A 482 -7.48 -2.87 5.25
N LEU A 483 -6.68 -3.66 5.98
CA LEU A 483 -6.28 -3.34 7.35
C LEU A 483 -5.44 -2.08 7.48
N LYS A 484 -4.71 -1.68 6.42
CA LYS A 484 -3.95 -0.42 6.45
C LYS A 484 -4.88 0.79 6.53
N THR A 485 -6.05 0.73 5.89
CA THR A 485 -7.08 1.79 5.95
C THR A 485 -7.63 1.97 7.38
N PHE A 486 -7.64 0.91 8.20
CA PHE A 486 -8.08 0.96 9.59
C PHE A 486 -6.99 1.39 10.60
N SER A 487 -5.95 2.09 10.14
CA SER A 487 -4.87 2.58 11.01
C SER A 487 -5.17 4.00 11.50
N PHE A 488 -5.73 4.11 12.71
CA PHE A 488 -6.05 5.39 13.36
C PHE A 488 -4.95 5.78 14.36
N LYS A 489 -4.90 7.07 14.77
CA LYS A 489 -3.89 7.58 15.71
C LYS A 489 -3.95 6.91 17.09
N GLU A 490 -5.15 6.66 17.59
CA GLU A 490 -5.38 6.12 18.95
C GLU A 490 -5.41 4.58 18.98
N VAL A 491 -5.88 3.93 17.91
CA VAL A 491 -5.97 2.48 17.78
C VAL A 491 -5.53 2.01 16.40
N ARG A 492 -4.82 0.88 16.34
CA ARG A 492 -4.49 0.24 15.07
C ARG A 492 -4.50 -1.29 15.16
N PRO A 493 -4.89 -1.98 14.08
CA PRO A 493 -4.66 -3.41 13.96
C PRO A 493 -3.15 -3.70 13.83
N GLU A 494 -2.66 -4.74 14.50
CA GLU A 494 -1.28 -5.20 14.39
C GLU A 494 -1.27 -6.68 14.00
N VAL A 495 -0.83 -6.98 12.77
CA VAL A 495 -0.74 -8.38 12.31
C VAL A 495 0.53 -9.00 12.87
N VAL A 496 0.38 -9.88 13.87
CA VAL A 496 1.50 -10.57 14.53
C VAL A 496 1.96 -11.82 13.76
N GLY A 497 1.06 -12.38 12.95
CA GLY A 497 1.32 -13.58 12.19
C GLY A 497 0.29 -13.79 11.09
N GLN A 498 0.72 -14.43 10.01
CA GLN A 498 -0.12 -14.80 8.88
C GLN A 498 0.29 -16.14 8.33
N ALA A 499 -0.67 -16.94 7.87
CA ALA A 499 -0.44 -18.25 7.29
C ALA A 499 -1.54 -18.65 6.30
N LEU A 500 -1.24 -19.61 5.43
CA LEU A 500 -2.21 -20.19 4.50
C LEU A 500 -2.77 -21.51 5.04
N GLY A 501 -3.96 -21.87 4.55
CA GLY A 501 -4.61 -23.15 4.82
C GLY A 501 -5.37 -23.20 6.15
N ASN A 502 -5.97 -24.36 6.43
CA ASN A 502 -6.85 -24.58 7.58
C ASN A 502 -6.18 -24.26 8.93
N ILE A 503 -7.02 -23.94 9.93
CA ILE A 503 -6.56 -23.61 11.28
C ILE A 503 -6.26 -24.90 12.07
N ASN A 504 -5.02 -25.02 12.53
CA ASN A 504 -4.52 -26.13 13.32
C ASN A 504 -4.23 -25.70 14.77
N GLU A 505 -4.00 -26.68 15.66
CA GLU A 505 -3.70 -26.43 17.09
C GLU A 505 -2.45 -25.56 17.30
N SER A 506 -1.44 -25.71 16.43
CA SER A 506 -0.22 -24.87 16.47
C SER A 506 -0.49 -23.41 16.14
N ASP A 507 -1.54 -23.10 15.38
CA ASP A 507 -1.94 -21.72 15.08
C ASP A 507 -2.64 -21.08 16.27
N VAL A 508 -3.51 -21.85 16.94
CA VAL A 508 -4.17 -21.43 18.18
C VAL A 508 -3.13 -21.11 19.25
N MET A 509 -2.18 -22.03 19.47
CA MET A 509 -1.12 -21.82 20.46
C MET A 509 -0.26 -20.58 20.16
N ARG A 510 0.06 -20.32 18.87
CA ARG A 510 0.82 -19.12 18.48
C ARG A 510 0.00 -17.84 18.67
N ALA A 511 -1.29 -17.87 18.35
CA ALA A 511 -2.17 -16.73 18.56
C ALA A 511 -2.33 -16.41 20.05
N GLU A 512 -2.49 -17.44 20.90
CA GLU A 512 -2.58 -17.27 22.36
C GLU A 512 -1.32 -16.69 22.98
N GLN A 513 -0.14 -17.19 22.59
CA GLN A 513 1.14 -16.66 23.06
C GLN A 513 1.32 -15.17 22.69
N ALA A 514 0.78 -14.76 21.55
CA ALA A 514 0.80 -13.37 21.11
C ALA A 514 -0.37 -12.53 21.64
N GLY A 515 -1.32 -13.12 22.39
CA GLY A 515 -2.56 -12.46 22.82
C GLY A 515 -3.43 -11.98 21.65
N ALA A 516 -3.29 -12.61 20.48
CA ALA A 516 -3.86 -12.18 19.22
C ALA A 516 -5.19 -12.87 18.90
N TRP A 517 -6.09 -12.17 18.22
CA TRP A 517 -7.30 -12.79 17.67
C TRP A 517 -6.93 -13.66 16.47
N LEU A 518 -7.41 -14.90 16.43
CA LEU A 518 -7.18 -15.81 15.33
C LEU A 518 -8.37 -15.74 14.36
N LEU A 519 -8.16 -15.11 13.21
CA LEU A 519 -9.20 -14.89 12.21
C LEU A 519 -8.88 -15.71 10.96
N GLY A 520 -9.80 -16.60 10.59
CA GLY A 520 -9.76 -17.40 9.38
C GLY A 520 -10.67 -16.84 8.29
N PHE A 521 -10.20 -16.74 7.06
CA PHE A 521 -10.98 -16.39 5.88
C PHE A 521 -11.05 -17.57 4.90
N ASN A 522 -12.26 -18.05 4.65
CA ASN A 522 -12.58 -19.22 3.82
C ASN A 522 -11.80 -20.50 4.22
N VAL A 523 -11.48 -20.63 5.51
CA VAL A 523 -10.77 -21.79 6.06
C VAL A 523 -11.60 -22.49 7.11
N SER A 524 -11.42 -23.81 7.22
CA SER A 524 -12.00 -24.60 8.28
C SER A 524 -11.11 -24.60 9.52
N ALA A 525 -11.74 -24.71 10.68
CA ALA A 525 -11.07 -24.88 11.96
C ALA A 525 -11.61 -26.14 12.64
N ASN A 526 -10.71 -26.94 13.20
CA ASN A 526 -11.10 -28.14 13.94
C ASN A 526 -11.83 -27.74 15.24
N GLN A 527 -12.98 -28.35 15.54
CA GLN A 527 -13.77 -28.02 16.73
C GLN A 527 -12.97 -28.19 18.03
N LYS A 528 -12.04 -29.15 18.08
CA LYS A 528 -11.11 -29.31 19.22
C LYS A 528 -10.17 -28.12 19.41
N ALA A 529 -9.72 -27.51 18.32
CA ALA A 529 -8.85 -26.36 18.34
C ALA A 529 -9.59 -25.10 18.83
N ILE A 530 -10.89 -24.98 18.53
CA ILE A 530 -11.74 -23.87 19.00
C ILE A 530 -12.11 -24.04 20.48
N ALA A 531 -12.51 -25.24 20.89
CA ALA A 531 -13.01 -25.49 22.25
C ALA A 531 -11.94 -25.27 23.35
N ASN A 532 -10.67 -25.48 23.00
CA ASN A 532 -9.54 -25.30 23.92
C ASN A 532 -8.92 -23.89 23.84
N ALA A 533 -9.41 -23.02 22.96
CA ALA A 533 -8.82 -21.71 22.74
C ALA A 533 -9.25 -20.71 23.83
N SER A 534 -8.28 -20.10 24.47
CA SER A 534 -8.46 -18.94 25.36
C SER A 534 -8.52 -17.63 24.57
N THR A 535 -8.10 -17.63 23.29
CA THR A 535 -8.17 -16.47 22.40
C THR A 535 -9.40 -16.51 21.49
N LYS A 536 -9.82 -15.37 20.96
CA LYS A 536 -10.95 -15.26 20.04
C LYS A 536 -10.60 -15.92 18.69
N VAL A 537 -11.17 -17.09 18.43
CA VAL A 537 -11.05 -17.81 17.15
C VAL A 537 -12.35 -17.63 16.36
N LYS A 538 -12.28 -17.04 15.17
CA LYS A 538 -13.43 -16.88 14.27
C LYS A 538 -13.06 -17.19 12.83
N THR A 539 -13.99 -17.79 12.09
CA THR A 539 -13.87 -18.07 10.67
C THR A 539 -14.97 -17.34 9.91
N TYR A 540 -14.62 -16.74 8.77
CA TYR A 540 -15.53 -15.97 7.93
C TYR A 540 -15.47 -16.49 6.51
N ALA A 541 -16.61 -16.44 5.82
CA ALA A 541 -16.70 -16.71 4.39
C ALA A 541 -16.79 -15.41 3.56
N VAL A 542 -17.09 -14.28 4.19
CA VAL A 542 -17.27 -12.98 3.54
C VAL A 542 -16.33 -11.95 4.17
N ILE A 543 -15.56 -11.24 3.35
CA ILE A 543 -14.49 -10.33 3.83
C ILE A 543 -15.05 -9.17 4.67
N TYR A 544 -16.24 -8.67 4.36
CA TYR A 544 -16.89 -7.59 5.12
C TYR A 544 -17.18 -7.97 6.56
N GLU A 545 -17.68 -9.19 6.80
CA GLU A 545 -17.96 -9.66 8.16
C GLU A 545 -16.69 -9.72 9.00
N LEU A 546 -15.58 -10.12 8.38
CA LEU A 546 -14.25 -10.13 9.00
C LEU A 546 -13.80 -8.71 9.35
N LEU A 547 -13.88 -7.77 8.39
CA LEU A 547 -13.45 -6.39 8.59
C LEU A 547 -14.33 -5.65 9.61
N ASP A 548 -15.64 -5.87 9.60
CA ASP A 548 -16.58 -5.28 10.56
C ASP A 548 -16.32 -5.76 11.98
N ASP A 549 -16.01 -7.04 12.17
CA ASP A 549 -15.67 -7.57 13.50
C ASP A 549 -14.33 -7.05 14.00
N ILE A 550 -13.38 -6.77 13.11
CA ILE A 550 -12.13 -6.08 13.45
C ILE A 550 -12.42 -4.62 13.83
N LYS A 551 -13.28 -3.92 13.07
CA LYS A 551 -13.69 -2.54 13.37
C LYS A 551 -14.33 -2.45 14.77
N LYS A 552 -15.27 -3.35 15.09
CA LYS A 552 -15.86 -3.45 16.43
C LYS A 552 -14.81 -3.73 17.51
N GLY A 553 -13.85 -4.61 17.23
CA GLY A 553 -12.75 -4.89 18.15
C GLY A 553 -11.84 -3.68 18.41
N LEU A 554 -11.63 -2.83 17.41
CA LEU A 554 -10.90 -1.57 17.57
C LEU A 554 -11.71 -0.56 18.39
N GLU A 555 -13.03 -0.46 18.16
CA GLU A 555 -13.94 0.39 18.96
C GLU A 555 -13.97 -0.01 20.44
N GLU A 556 -13.99 -1.32 20.74
CA GLU A 556 -13.89 -1.83 22.11
C GLU A 556 -12.58 -1.41 22.80
N LYS A 557 -11.48 -1.28 22.04
CA LYS A 557 -10.18 -0.87 22.56
C LYS A 557 -10.07 0.65 22.76
N LEU A 558 -10.78 1.46 21.98
CA LEU A 558 -10.79 2.93 22.12
C LEU A 558 -11.26 3.34 23.53
N GLY A 559 -12.25 2.65 24.10
CA GLY A 559 -12.87 3.02 25.38
C GLY A 559 -14.02 4.02 25.17
N ALA A 560 -14.79 4.26 26.23
CA ALA A 560 -15.92 5.20 26.19
C ALA A 560 -15.45 6.62 26.52
N ASP A 561 -15.95 7.61 25.78
CA ASP A 561 -15.80 9.02 26.13
C ASP A 561 -16.81 9.37 27.22
N ILE A 562 -16.37 10.14 28.22
CA ILE A 562 -17.26 10.73 29.22
C ILE A 562 -17.81 12.03 28.62
N VAL A 563 -19.08 12.03 28.22
CA VAL A 563 -19.77 13.22 27.72
C VAL A 563 -20.65 13.78 28.85
N GLU A 564 -20.48 15.06 29.16
CA GLU A 564 -21.34 15.77 30.11
C GLU A 564 -22.65 16.19 29.41
N GLU A 565 -23.77 15.56 29.74
CA GLU A 565 -25.10 15.89 29.21
C GLU A 565 -25.84 16.81 30.21
N ALA A 566 -26.43 17.91 29.72
CA ALA A 566 -27.19 18.82 30.57
C ALA A 566 -28.57 18.22 30.88
N ILE A 567 -28.83 17.91 32.15
CA ILE A 567 -30.05 17.24 32.61
C ILE A 567 -31.15 18.23 33.06
N GLY A 568 -30.77 19.45 33.43
CA GLY A 568 -31.71 20.45 33.90
C GLY A 568 -31.08 21.82 34.13
N GLN A 569 -31.94 22.83 34.20
CA GLN A 569 -31.59 24.21 34.49
C GLN A 569 -32.43 24.74 35.64
N ALA A 570 -31.82 25.54 36.50
CA ALA A 570 -32.52 26.21 37.59
C ALA A 570 -32.04 27.65 37.75
N ARG A 571 -32.96 28.52 38.14
CA ARG A 571 -32.65 29.92 38.42
C ARG A 571 -32.63 30.16 39.92
N ILE A 572 -31.58 30.83 40.41
CA ILE A 572 -31.45 31.16 41.83
C ILE A 572 -32.49 32.22 42.19
N LEU A 573 -33.34 31.92 43.16
CA LEU A 573 -34.33 32.85 43.71
C LEU A 573 -33.78 33.59 44.92
N LYS A 574 -33.16 32.87 45.85
CA LYS A 574 -32.69 33.44 47.11
C LYS A 574 -31.49 32.69 47.66
N ILE A 575 -30.53 33.40 48.23
CA ILE A 575 -29.36 32.78 48.89
C ILE A 575 -29.56 32.87 50.40
N PHE A 576 -29.53 31.73 51.09
CA PHE A 576 -29.79 31.67 52.53
C PHE A 576 -28.51 31.79 53.36
N ARG A 577 -27.43 31.13 52.90
CA ARG A 577 -26.16 31.10 53.62
C ARG A 577 -25.04 30.87 52.62
N SER A 578 -24.03 31.73 52.63
CA SER A 578 -22.81 31.56 51.83
C SER A 578 -21.61 31.60 52.75
N GLU A 579 -20.88 30.49 52.81
CA GLU A 579 -19.62 30.33 53.55
C GLU A 579 -18.48 30.14 52.54
N SER A 580 -17.23 30.16 53.03
CA SER A 580 -16.03 30.11 52.18
C SER A 580 -15.89 28.84 51.31
N LYS A 581 -16.65 27.77 51.59
CA LYS A 581 -16.63 26.52 50.80
C LYS A 581 -18.01 25.98 50.42
N THR A 582 -19.09 26.48 51.05
CA THR A 582 -20.44 25.94 50.86
C THR A 582 -21.45 27.06 50.72
N THR A 583 -22.39 26.91 49.80
CA THR A 583 -23.46 27.89 49.56
C THR A 583 -24.81 27.17 49.56
N ILE A 584 -25.73 27.62 50.42
CA ILE A 584 -27.11 27.15 50.52
C ILE A 584 -28.02 28.18 49.88
N LEU A 585 -28.76 27.76 48.86
CA LEU A 585 -29.63 28.64 48.08
C LEU A 585 -30.95 27.96 47.71
N GLY A 586 -31.98 28.75 47.51
CA GLY A 586 -33.24 28.35 46.93
C GLY A 586 -33.24 28.67 45.44
N ALA A 587 -33.58 27.68 44.61
CA ALA A 587 -33.69 27.83 43.17
C ALA A 587 -35.01 27.23 42.68
N LYS A 588 -35.48 27.71 41.53
CA LYS A 588 -36.62 27.15 40.81
C LYS A 588 -36.14 26.48 39.53
N VAL A 589 -36.60 25.25 39.30
CA VAL A 589 -36.27 24.50 38.09
C VAL A 589 -36.97 25.15 36.90
N THR A 590 -36.20 25.66 35.94
CA THR A 590 -36.71 26.30 34.73
C THR A 590 -36.84 25.34 33.57
N GLU A 591 -35.97 24.34 33.49
CA GLU A 591 -35.97 23.30 32.45
C GLU A 591 -35.45 21.97 33.00
N GLY A 592 -35.96 20.84 32.49
CA GLY A 592 -35.46 19.51 32.83
C GLY A 592 -35.67 19.07 34.27
N ILE A 593 -34.73 18.27 34.79
CA ILE A 593 -34.80 17.63 36.12
C ILE A 593 -33.45 17.83 36.82
N ILE A 594 -33.48 18.14 38.11
CA ILE A 594 -32.27 18.19 38.94
C ILE A 594 -32.13 16.86 39.67
N LYS A 595 -31.02 16.15 39.47
CA LYS A 595 -30.65 14.97 40.26
C LYS A 595 -29.66 15.33 41.36
N ALA A 596 -29.76 14.65 42.50
CA ALA A 596 -28.77 14.78 43.57
C ALA A 596 -27.37 14.35 43.10
N LYS A 597 -26.30 14.97 43.61
CA LYS A 597 -24.89 14.72 43.27
C LYS A 597 -24.46 15.08 41.83
N ALA A 598 -25.28 15.80 41.07
CA ALA A 598 -24.88 16.29 39.76
C ALA A 598 -23.79 17.39 39.85
N LYS A 599 -22.97 17.50 38.80
CA LYS A 599 -22.08 18.65 38.60
C LYS A 599 -22.89 19.84 38.12
N VAL A 600 -22.47 21.04 38.51
CA VAL A 600 -23.23 22.28 38.26
C VAL A 600 -22.34 23.31 37.58
N ARG A 601 -22.82 23.91 36.50
CA ARG A 601 -22.19 25.07 35.83
C ARG A 601 -23.05 26.29 36.08
N ALA A 602 -22.48 27.30 36.73
CA ALA A 602 -23.16 28.56 37.01
C ALA A 602 -22.92 29.56 35.87
N PHE A 603 -23.99 30.24 35.46
CA PHE A 603 -23.99 31.27 34.43
C PHE A 603 -24.54 32.58 34.98
N ARG A 604 -23.83 33.67 34.69
CA ARG A 604 -24.24 35.04 34.97
C ARG A 604 -24.33 35.81 33.67
N ASN A 605 -25.50 36.36 33.33
CA ASN A 605 -25.75 37.04 32.06
C ASN A 605 -25.27 36.23 30.84
N SER A 606 -25.59 34.93 30.82
CA SER A 606 -25.20 33.98 29.76
C SER A 606 -23.69 33.74 29.59
N LYS A 607 -22.85 34.18 30.54
CA LYS A 607 -21.42 33.83 30.61
C LYS A 607 -21.15 32.82 31.73
N VAL A 608 -20.26 31.87 31.47
CA VAL A 608 -19.84 30.88 32.49
C VAL A 608 -19.14 31.61 33.63
N PHE A 609 -19.72 31.54 34.83
CA PHE A 609 -19.17 32.12 36.05
C PHE A 609 -18.25 31.13 36.77
N GLY A 610 -18.62 29.84 36.79
CA GLY A 610 -17.80 28.79 37.40
C GLY A 610 -18.51 27.44 37.51
N GLN A 611 -17.81 26.47 38.10
CA GLN A 611 -18.32 25.11 38.32
C GLN A 611 -18.46 24.84 39.82
N ALA A 612 -19.50 24.09 40.20
CA ALA A 612 -19.79 23.67 41.57
C ALA A 612 -20.30 22.22 41.59
N ASN A 613 -20.27 21.57 42.76
CA ASN A 613 -20.86 20.25 42.95
C ASN A 613 -22.10 20.35 43.84
N LEU A 614 -23.18 19.65 43.49
CA LEU A 614 -24.38 19.57 44.30
C LEU A 614 -24.24 18.49 45.38
N GLU A 615 -24.04 18.89 46.63
CA GLU A 615 -23.97 17.93 47.75
C GLU A 615 -25.34 17.44 48.19
N GLN A 616 -26.31 18.34 48.24
CA GLN A 616 -27.61 18.06 48.84
C GLN A 616 -28.73 18.80 48.11
N LEU A 617 -29.79 18.06 47.81
CA LEU A 617 -31.00 18.54 47.16
C LEU A 617 -32.18 18.36 48.11
N GLN A 618 -32.94 19.43 48.36
CA GLN A 618 -34.06 19.44 49.29
C GLN A 618 -35.32 20.02 48.65
N LYS A 619 -36.48 19.41 48.94
CA LYS A 619 -37.80 19.97 48.64
C LYS A 619 -38.62 19.95 49.92
N ASN A 620 -39.26 21.06 50.29
CA ASN A 620 -40.05 21.19 51.52
C ASN A 620 -39.33 20.70 52.80
N LYS A 621 -38.03 21.01 52.93
CA LYS A 621 -37.14 20.59 54.04
C LYS A 621 -36.86 19.08 54.14
N GLN A 622 -37.18 18.29 53.11
CA GLN A 622 -36.82 16.88 53.00
C GLN A 622 -35.78 16.66 51.91
N ASN A 623 -34.84 15.73 52.13
CA ASN A 623 -33.87 15.33 51.12
C ASN A 623 -34.56 14.51 50.04
N VAL A 624 -34.38 14.90 48.77
CA VAL A 624 -34.99 14.24 47.62
C VAL A 624 -33.92 13.86 46.61
N GLY A 625 -34.14 12.75 45.89
CA GLY A 625 -33.23 12.27 44.86
C GLY A 625 -33.30 13.10 43.57
N GLU A 626 -34.49 13.64 43.27
CA GLU A 626 -34.74 14.43 42.07
C GLU A 626 -35.81 15.51 42.31
N VAL A 627 -35.74 16.60 41.54
CA VAL A 627 -36.74 17.67 41.51
C VAL A 627 -37.08 18.01 40.06
N GLY A 628 -38.37 18.03 39.74
CA GLY A 628 -38.88 18.27 38.39
C GLY A 628 -39.10 19.73 38.04
N LEU A 629 -39.54 19.95 36.80
CA LEU A 629 -39.83 21.27 36.22
C LEU A 629 -40.81 22.09 37.08
N ASN A 630 -40.56 23.40 37.18
CA ASN A 630 -41.37 24.39 37.91
C ASN A 630 -41.42 24.25 39.43
N ASP A 631 -40.78 23.24 40.02
CA ASP A 631 -40.66 23.12 41.46
C ASP A 631 -39.58 24.03 42.04
N GLU A 632 -39.76 24.43 43.29
CA GLU A 632 -38.75 25.10 44.09
C GLU A 632 -37.97 24.08 44.93
N CYS A 633 -36.65 24.23 44.96
CA CYS A 633 -35.76 23.37 45.73
C CYS A 633 -34.68 24.15 46.46
N GLY A 634 -34.27 23.61 47.61
CA GLY A 634 -33.06 23.99 48.32
C GLY A 634 -31.86 23.21 47.77
N LEU A 635 -30.80 23.93 47.41
CA LEU A 635 -29.56 23.38 46.89
C LEU A 635 -28.42 23.73 47.84
N LYS A 636 -27.62 22.73 48.21
CA LYS A 636 -26.33 22.92 48.88
C LYS A 636 -25.21 22.65 47.89
N LEU A 637 -24.53 23.71 47.46
CA LEU A 637 -23.44 23.66 46.49
C LEU A 637 -22.09 23.81 47.19
N THR A 638 -21.07 23.12 46.68
CA THR A 638 -19.68 23.25 47.13
C THR A 638 -18.72 23.54 45.97
N GLY A 639 -17.64 24.27 46.26
CA GLY A 639 -16.60 24.59 45.28
C GLY A 639 -16.77 25.90 44.52
N LEU A 640 -17.82 26.68 44.79
CA LEU A 640 -18.04 27.99 44.15
C LEU A 640 -18.63 29.01 45.13
N ASN A 641 -18.01 30.20 45.17
CA ASN A 641 -18.42 31.34 45.99
C ASN A 641 -18.86 32.52 45.12
N GLY A 642 -19.66 33.42 45.67
CA GLY A 642 -20.05 34.66 45.00
C GLY A 642 -21.18 34.51 43.98
N LEU A 643 -22.01 33.47 44.11
CA LEU A 643 -23.29 33.36 43.40
C LEU A 643 -24.23 34.50 43.79
N GLN A 644 -25.04 34.95 42.85
CA GLN A 644 -26.02 36.03 43.04
C GLN A 644 -27.43 35.55 42.73
N GLU A 645 -28.41 36.21 43.33
CA GLU A 645 -29.81 36.00 42.98
C GLU A 645 -30.03 36.35 41.50
N GLY A 646 -30.75 35.48 40.78
CA GLY A 646 -30.95 35.61 39.35
C GLY A 646 -29.95 34.88 38.45
N ASP A 647 -28.82 34.37 38.98
CA ASP A 647 -27.89 33.50 38.22
C ASP A 647 -28.59 32.19 37.79
N THR A 648 -28.13 31.61 36.68
CA THR A 648 -28.67 30.35 36.12
C THR A 648 -27.70 29.20 36.38
N LEU A 649 -28.20 28.08 36.89
CA LEU A 649 -27.44 26.87 37.18
C LEU A 649 -27.83 25.79 36.18
N VAL A 650 -26.85 25.28 35.43
CA VAL A 650 -27.02 24.14 34.52
C VAL A 650 -26.43 22.91 35.19
N PHE A 651 -27.24 21.87 35.36
CA PHE A 651 -26.83 20.61 35.96
C PHE A 651 -26.42 19.64 34.86
N VAL A 652 -25.25 19.03 35.01
CA VAL A 652 -24.70 18.07 34.04
C VAL A 652 -24.47 16.72 34.69
N GLU A 653 -24.76 15.66 33.93
CA GLU A 653 -24.51 14.28 34.30
C GLU A 653 -23.45 13.70 33.34
N GLU A 654 -22.49 12.96 33.88
CA GLU A 654 -21.49 12.27 33.09
C GLU A 654 -22.09 10.99 32.52
N LYS A 655 -22.19 10.90 31.20
CA LYS A 655 -22.63 9.71 30.49
C LYS A 655 -21.47 9.09 29.74
N LEU A 656 -21.28 7.79 29.95
CA LEU A 656 -20.34 6.99 29.17
C LEU A 656 -20.95 6.77 27.79
N VAL A 657 -20.39 7.41 26.77
CA VAL A 657 -20.79 7.21 25.38
C VAL A 657 -19.70 6.40 24.70
N THR A 658 -20.08 5.24 24.15
CA THR A 658 -19.17 4.40 23.39
C THR A 658 -18.72 5.14 22.14
N ARG A 659 -17.41 5.37 22.00
CA ARG A 659 -16.84 6.05 20.84
C ARG A 659 -16.95 5.13 19.62
N LYS A 660 -17.45 5.66 18.51
CA LYS A 660 -17.43 4.97 17.22
C LYS A 660 -16.23 5.47 16.42
N LEU A 661 -15.68 4.58 15.60
CA LEU A 661 -14.67 4.97 14.61
C LEU A 661 -15.38 5.75 13.51
N GLU A 662 -15.25 7.08 13.53
CA GLU A 662 -15.58 7.92 12.38
C GLU A 662 -14.57 7.62 11.26
N ASN A 663 -15.10 7.32 10.07
CA ASN A 663 -14.33 6.94 8.89
C ASN A 663 -13.48 8.10 8.37
#